data_AF-A0A949MSV5-F1
#
_entry.id   AF-A0A949MSV5-F1
#
_cell.length_a   1.000
_cell.length_b   1.000
_cell.length_c   1.000
_cell.angle_alpha   90.00
_cell.angle_beta   90.00
_cell.angle_gamma   90.00
#
_symmetry.space_group_name_H-M   'P 1'
#
loop_
_entity.id
_entity.type
_entity.pdbx_description
1 polymer ?
#
loop_
_entity_poly.entity_id
_entity_poly.type
_entity_poly.pdbx_seq_one_letter_code
_entity_poly.pdbx_strand_id
1 'polypeptide(L)'
;MMPKLASRNRAEASGDLPGAASKGRPQAAPFSLGPKRFDPVAHGGVKRLGFWFLFFGFLLPLAAMIFECTTHYCAQRFFDPFPSTGHVLLFALIPLSNLLSWWGTRRDLSNHLAAMSLMSGMAMGVGILYALMFLPITPTACLATAFFGFGLLALSPVLSLPCNLLSARTVGRLASGKTTYFNAHQVDHIGHMIILVMVIAVELPSTLTRINLSNAAEPDPVVSQNALRWLRKYGSAEVLQRACYEHSGRATDILGSLYESGHPFNVDAARRVFFRVTGKPFNSVPIPAAARATIQRASMITDTASLNYGVSDEFDLDTDIAGENVSGMARGLSLAQSAITGTVDGDSALGTLEWTFGFTNVSKVDREARAKILLPPQAVVTRASLIVKDKVYDATVMVRDLARAQYQSSVNARKEPLLVSMAGADQLLVQCYPIRAGETVKVRLEIAVPLAIRKDERASLTLPAFMERNFIADRPTAVDIKSTTAAGRPSPLAGSGLINLSPECLSGTVTAEQLSRFECTVSVFRNLSASRIYGKVWCKADPCAVNAEVERFLRAPHYSGLKRLLILIDGSEGTKPYLNQISEGLKALPGSLEASIKIVGDQPTALFGGFKPGGSPDYIAAVSDLKKLDMAGGQDDFASLRESLQSAAGTEDTAVLWLHAAQPITSGDPVEINKLIRTASNRPYLFDMTLQAAPNEILAGVYAPRGLVRLPRTAEVNADLISFFASCQLQAKDEEAEARQDQEFACHAKDEGAARPDGLQVDDRLLKIWANRQIATDMQMPGGVQLAACNLEAAQLQIVSPVSSAVVVQTETAMAAPVPVQSLADKKDNIVEDALKRAGTLASEKVKSLAMMDAPSRSAEFFDTAPAPATSMPGYPGVLGATNGTPSPAPESFEQEQKRAQNEVIGAINTAGTVRPVSPVSPVSPVSSWSLLSGLVQILFVICAGGAFLIACKRALFKKNKDDSGKSDGT
;
A
#
# COMPACT_ATOMS: atom_id res chain seq x y z
N MET A 1 -60.51 -3.17 26.96
CA MET A 1 -61.58 -4.15 27.23
C MET A 1 -61.54 -4.50 28.72
N MET A 2 -62.65 -4.29 29.44
CA MET A 2 -62.96 -5.03 30.67
C MET A 2 -63.81 -6.26 30.29
N PRO A 3 -63.73 -7.39 31.02
CA PRO A 3 -64.61 -7.62 32.18
C PRO A 3 -63.84 -8.38 33.32
N LYS A 4 -64.28 -8.67 34.54
CA LYS A 4 -65.38 -8.35 35.48
C LYS A 4 -65.19 -9.31 36.68
N LEU A 5 -65.44 -8.83 37.91
CA LEU A 5 -66.18 -9.51 39.00
C LEU A 5 -65.95 -11.01 39.32
N ALA A 6 -65.59 -11.29 40.58
CA ALA A 6 -66.40 -12.16 41.45
C ALA A 6 -66.12 -11.88 42.95
N SER A 7 -67.15 -11.48 43.68
CA SER A 7 -67.16 -11.36 45.15
C SER A 7 -67.77 -12.62 45.80
N ARG A 8 -67.35 -12.98 47.03
CA ARG A 8 -68.28 -13.63 47.97
C ARG A 8 -67.90 -13.44 49.44
N ASN A 9 -68.85 -12.87 50.20
CA ASN A 9 -68.93 -12.91 51.67
C ASN A 9 -69.16 -14.37 52.12
N ARG A 10 -69.09 -14.80 53.40
CA ARG A 10 -69.76 -14.38 54.66
C ARG A 10 -69.27 -15.41 55.74
N ALA A 11 -69.54 -15.41 57.05
CA ALA A 11 -70.49 -14.72 57.92
C ALA A 11 -70.00 -14.69 59.39
N GLU A 12 -70.76 -14.02 60.27
CA GLU A 12 -70.51 -13.88 61.72
C GLU A 12 -70.94 -15.11 62.57
N ALA A 13 -70.47 -15.18 63.82
CA ALA A 13 -71.30 -15.54 64.99
C ALA A 13 -70.63 -15.19 66.35
N SER A 14 -71.50 -14.85 67.33
CA SER A 14 -71.35 -14.69 68.80
C SER A 14 -70.38 -15.63 69.56
N GLY A 15 -69.92 -15.36 70.79
CA GLY A 15 -70.25 -14.28 71.75
C GLY A 15 -69.64 -14.53 73.15
N ASP A 16 -70.11 -13.80 74.15
CA ASP A 16 -69.86 -13.90 75.62
C ASP A 16 -68.61 -13.28 76.30
N LEU A 17 -68.89 -12.74 77.49
CA LEU A 17 -68.06 -12.06 78.51
C LEU A 17 -68.31 -12.80 79.86
N PRO A 18 -67.45 -12.75 80.92
CA PRO A 18 -66.93 -11.51 81.51
C PRO A 18 -65.50 -11.58 82.13
N GLY A 19 -65.01 -10.44 82.63
CA GLY A 19 -63.61 -10.26 83.03
C GLY A 19 -63.23 -10.52 84.50
N ALA A 20 -61.93 -10.37 84.80
CA ALA A 20 -61.40 -9.86 86.07
C ALA A 20 -59.92 -9.42 85.96
N ALA A 21 -59.57 -8.38 86.74
CA ALA A 21 -58.25 -7.78 87.05
C ALA A 21 -56.95 -8.51 86.59
N SER A 22 -55.95 -7.82 86.02
CA SER A 22 -55.19 -6.79 86.74
C SER A 22 -54.35 -5.89 85.80
N LYS A 23 -54.24 -4.59 86.12
CA LYS A 23 -53.44 -3.61 85.34
C LYS A 23 -52.05 -3.40 85.95
N GLY A 24 -51.03 -4.04 85.37
CA GLY A 24 -49.64 -3.58 85.50
C GLY A 24 -49.34 -2.45 84.50
N ARG A 25 -48.74 -1.34 84.95
CA ARG A 25 -48.29 -0.26 84.04
C ARG A 25 -47.19 -0.78 83.09
N PRO A 26 -47.29 -0.59 81.77
CA PRO A 26 -46.11 -0.66 80.91
C PRO A 26 -45.24 0.57 81.17
N GLN A 27 -43.98 0.37 81.57
CA GLN A 27 -42.98 1.44 81.52
C GLN A 27 -42.65 1.75 80.06
N ALA A 28 -42.70 3.02 79.68
CA ALA A 28 -42.36 3.45 78.33
C ALA A 28 -40.85 3.29 78.08
N ALA A 29 -40.48 2.48 77.08
CA ALA A 29 -39.13 2.49 76.54
C ALA A 29 -38.86 3.86 75.88
N PRO A 30 -37.69 4.49 76.10
CA PRO A 30 -37.42 5.81 75.54
C PRO A 30 -37.29 5.75 74.01
N PHE A 31 -38.09 6.58 73.33
CA PHE A 31 -37.99 6.79 71.89
C PHE A 31 -36.67 7.48 71.55
N SER A 32 -35.67 6.73 71.08
CA SER A 32 -34.41 7.32 70.59
C SER A 32 -34.62 7.96 69.21
N LEU A 33 -34.81 9.28 69.17
CA LEU A 33 -34.95 10.10 67.95
C LEU A 33 -33.62 10.37 67.20
N GLY A 34 -32.63 9.48 67.36
CA GLY A 34 -31.41 9.48 66.55
C GLY A 34 -31.57 8.60 65.31
N PRO A 35 -31.00 8.96 64.15
CA PRO A 35 -31.00 8.07 62.98
C PRO A 35 -30.29 6.76 63.35
N LYS A 36 -31.01 5.63 63.25
CA LYS A 36 -30.47 4.30 63.56
C LYS A 36 -29.22 4.07 62.71
N ARG A 37 -28.04 4.03 63.35
CA ARG A 37 -26.78 3.68 62.67
C ARG A 37 -26.91 2.26 62.15
N PHE A 38 -26.75 2.09 60.82
CA PHE A 38 -26.75 0.78 60.19
C PHE A 38 -25.66 -0.12 60.81
N ASP A 39 -26.08 -1.28 61.32
CA ASP A 39 -25.17 -2.28 61.84
C ASP A 39 -25.03 -3.46 60.86
N PRO A 40 -23.89 -3.56 60.14
CA PRO A 40 -23.66 -4.66 59.19
C PRO A 40 -23.52 -6.03 59.87
N VAL A 41 -23.26 -6.08 61.18
CA VAL A 41 -23.22 -7.34 61.94
C VAL A 41 -24.64 -7.84 62.15
N ALA A 42 -25.55 -6.97 62.63
CA ALA A 42 -26.96 -7.30 62.85
C ALA A 42 -27.78 -7.54 61.55
N HIS A 43 -27.30 -7.09 60.39
CA HIS A 43 -28.03 -7.20 59.11
C HIS A 43 -27.41 -8.16 58.08
N GLY A 44 -26.28 -8.79 58.40
CA GLY A 44 -25.64 -9.78 57.52
C GLY A 44 -24.40 -10.47 58.07
N GLY A 45 -24.06 -10.31 59.35
CA GLY A 45 -22.88 -10.93 59.96
C GLY A 45 -21.55 -10.44 59.37
N VAL A 46 -21.47 -9.19 58.88
CA VAL A 46 -20.27 -8.65 58.23
C VAL A 46 -19.58 -7.58 59.08
N LYS A 47 -18.26 -7.72 59.26
CA LYS A 47 -17.43 -6.67 59.88
C LYS A 47 -17.31 -5.47 58.93
N ARG A 48 -17.21 -4.26 59.48
CA ARG A 48 -16.97 -3.03 58.69
C ARG A 48 -15.65 -3.13 57.91
N LEU A 49 -15.69 -2.79 56.62
CA LEU A 49 -14.50 -2.78 55.76
C LEU A 49 -13.54 -1.65 56.20
N GLY A 50 -12.28 -2.00 56.46
CA GLY A 50 -11.27 -1.10 57.04
C GLY A 50 -10.60 -0.14 56.06
N PHE A 51 -9.60 0.61 56.55
CA PHE A 51 -8.83 1.56 55.74
C PHE A 51 -8.11 0.89 54.56
N TRP A 52 -7.41 -0.23 54.79
CA TRP A 52 -6.67 -0.94 53.74
C TRP A 52 -7.54 -1.38 52.55
N PHE A 53 -8.80 -1.77 52.81
CA PHE A 53 -9.77 -2.06 51.75
C PHE A 53 -10.10 -0.80 50.93
N LEU A 54 -10.31 0.34 51.59
CA LEU A 54 -10.57 1.61 50.90
C LEU A 54 -9.35 2.08 50.10
N PHE A 55 -8.14 1.85 50.62
CA PHE A 55 -6.90 2.22 49.95
C PHE A 55 -6.67 1.40 48.68
N PHE A 56 -6.56 0.07 48.78
CA PHE A 56 -6.28 -0.79 47.62
C PHE A 56 -7.50 -1.01 46.71
N GLY A 57 -8.72 -0.89 47.23
CA GLY A 57 -9.95 -1.10 46.47
C GLY A 57 -10.49 0.14 45.77
N PHE A 58 -10.24 1.35 46.30
CA PHE A 58 -10.79 2.61 45.77
C PHE A 58 -9.71 3.67 45.50
N LEU A 59 -8.93 4.08 46.50
CA LEU A 59 -8.01 5.23 46.36
C LEU A 59 -6.90 4.96 45.36
N LEU A 60 -6.26 3.78 45.42
CA LEU A 60 -5.15 3.43 44.52
C LEU A 60 -5.63 3.21 43.07
N PRO A 61 -6.72 2.45 42.77
CA PRO A 61 -7.26 2.37 41.41
C PRO A 61 -7.74 3.71 40.86
N LEU A 62 -8.36 4.56 41.69
CA LEU A 62 -8.76 5.90 41.26
C LEU A 62 -7.55 6.78 40.95
N ALA A 63 -6.50 6.74 41.78
CA ALA A 63 -5.26 7.47 41.54
C ALA A 63 -4.54 6.99 40.28
N ALA A 64 -4.43 5.67 40.06
CA ALA A 64 -3.85 5.10 38.84
C ALA A 64 -4.64 5.50 37.59
N MET A 65 -5.98 5.46 37.66
CA MET A 65 -6.85 5.90 36.56
C MET A 65 -6.67 7.39 36.22
N ILE A 66 -6.69 8.27 37.24
CA ILE A 66 -6.48 9.71 37.04
C ILE A 66 -5.08 10.00 36.52
N PHE A 67 -4.06 9.33 37.07
CA PHE A 67 -2.67 9.49 36.67
C PHE A 67 -2.46 9.11 35.19
N GLU A 68 -3.01 7.98 34.74
CA GLU A 68 -2.87 7.58 33.34
C GLU A 68 -3.71 8.47 32.41
N CYS A 69 -4.96 8.81 32.77
CA CYS A 69 -5.78 9.74 31.96
C CYS A 69 -5.16 11.14 31.80
N THR A 70 -4.24 11.54 32.69
CA THR A 70 -3.56 12.85 32.65
C THR A 70 -2.15 12.79 32.05
N THR A 71 -1.39 11.72 32.29
CA THR A 71 0.02 11.60 31.86
C THR A 71 0.26 10.63 30.71
N HIS A 72 -0.67 9.70 30.47
CA HIS A 72 -0.61 8.64 29.45
C HIS A 72 0.64 7.75 29.56
N TYR A 73 1.27 7.67 30.74
CA TYR A 73 2.61 7.10 30.93
C TYR A 73 2.72 5.62 30.49
N CYS A 74 1.71 4.81 30.77
CA CYS A 74 1.66 3.42 30.31
C CYS A 74 1.51 3.37 28.79
N ALA A 75 0.60 4.17 28.22
CA ALA A 75 0.40 4.28 26.77
C ALA A 75 1.69 4.67 26.03
N GLN A 76 2.51 5.57 26.60
CA GLN A 76 3.78 5.93 25.98
C GLN A 76 4.81 4.79 26.04
N ARG A 77 4.95 4.11 27.18
CA ARG A 77 6.12 3.22 27.43
C ARG A 77 5.86 1.73 27.25
N PHE A 78 4.63 1.27 27.39
CA PHE A 78 4.30 -0.16 27.41
C PHE A 78 3.13 -0.50 26.47
N PHE A 79 1.91 -0.11 26.84
CA PHE A 79 0.64 -0.32 26.13
C PHE A 79 -0.37 0.70 26.66
N ASP A 80 -1.39 1.06 25.86
CA ASP A 80 -2.46 1.95 26.33
C ASP A 80 -3.55 1.17 27.08
N PRO A 81 -3.75 1.36 28.39
CA PRO A 81 -4.84 0.72 29.12
C PRO A 81 -6.21 1.37 28.84
N PHE A 82 -6.27 2.59 28.31
CA PHE A 82 -7.49 3.39 28.15
C PHE A 82 -7.68 3.98 26.73
N PRO A 83 -7.60 3.17 25.65
CA PRO A 83 -7.68 3.67 24.27
C PRO A 83 -9.04 4.26 23.87
N SER A 84 -10.06 4.20 24.75
CA SER A 84 -11.31 4.93 24.58
C SER A 84 -11.98 5.26 25.91
N THR A 85 -12.90 6.23 25.92
CA THR A 85 -13.73 6.56 27.08
C THR A 85 -14.49 5.34 27.62
N GLY A 86 -14.80 4.35 26.78
CA GLY A 86 -15.40 3.09 27.20
C GLY A 86 -14.48 2.29 28.13
N HIS A 87 -13.17 2.26 27.87
CA HIS A 87 -12.19 1.58 28.73
C HIS A 87 -12.02 2.28 30.09
N VAL A 88 -12.04 3.62 30.11
CA VAL A 88 -12.04 4.40 31.36
C VAL A 88 -13.28 4.08 32.20
N LEU A 89 -14.47 4.04 31.59
CA LEU A 89 -15.72 3.67 32.27
C LEU A 89 -15.69 2.21 32.76
N LEU A 90 -15.13 1.29 31.96
CA LEU A 90 -14.96 -0.12 32.33
C LEU A 90 -14.07 -0.25 33.57
N PHE A 91 -12.90 0.39 33.57
CA PHE A 91 -11.96 0.36 34.70
C PHE A 91 -12.52 1.03 35.94
N ALA A 92 -13.26 2.14 35.79
CA ALA A 92 -13.92 2.86 36.87
C ALA A 92 -14.93 2.00 37.67
N LEU A 93 -15.43 0.89 37.11
CA LEU A 93 -16.24 -0.09 37.85
C LEU A 93 -15.51 -0.66 39.07
N ILE A 94 -14.17 -0.82 39.02
CA ILE A 94 -13.36 -1.34 40.13
C ILE A 94 -13.45 -0.41 41.36
N PRO A 95 -12.99 0.86 41.32
CA PRO A 95 -13.09 1.76 42.46
C PRO A 95 -14.54 2.02 42.87
N LEU A 96 -15.47 2.16 41.90
CA LEU A 96 -16.88 2.44 42.20
C LEU A 96 -17.55 1.30 42.97
N SER A 97 -17.35 0.04 42.54
CA SER A 97 -17.90 -1.14 43.19
C SER A 97 -17.37 -1.31 44.61
N ASN A 98 -16.06 -1.14 44.81
CA ASN A 98 -15.45 -1.20 46.14
C ASN A 98 -15.94 -0.05 47.05
N LEU A 99 -16.10 1.17 46.54
CA LEU A 99 -16.65 2.29 47.31
C LEU A 99 -18.10 2.03 47.75
N LEU A 100 -18.95 1.50 46.86
CA LEU A 100 -20.33 1.14 47.19
C LEU A 100 -20.39 0.07 48.28
N SER A 101 -19.57 -0.98 48.20
CA SER A 101 -19.48 -2.00 49.27
C SER A 101 -18.94 -1.44 50.59
N TRP A 102 -17.99 -0.49 50.53
CA TRP A 102 -17.49 0.19 51.73
C TRP A 102 -18.58 1.05 52.41
N TRP A 103 -19.42 1.72 51.63
CA TRP A 103 -20.61 2.43 52.14
C TRP A 103 -21.73 1.47 52.59
N GLY A 104 -21.94 0.34 51.91
CA GLY A 104 -22.96 -0.67 52.26
C GLY A 104 -22.72 -1.36 53.61
N THR A 105 -21.52 -1.23 54.18
CA THR A 105 -21.24 -1.65 55.58
C THR A 105 -21.44 -0.53 56.62
N ARG A 106 -21.94 0.64 56.20
CA ARG A 106 -22.05 1.87 57.03
C ARG A 106 -23.38 2.59 56.88
N ARG A 107 -24.10 2.38 55.78
CA ARG A 107 -25.41 2.95 55.43
C ARG A 107 -26.29 1.83 54.91
N ASP A 108 -27.60 1.95 55.12
CA ASP A 108 -28.54 0.99 54.52
C ASP A 108 -28.67 1.25 53.02
N LEU A 109 -28.19 0.30 52.22
CA LEU A 109 -28.30 0.29 50.76
C LEU A 109 -29.11 -0.91 50.27
N SER A 110 -30.03 -1.44 51.09
CA SER A 110 -30.79 -2.67 50.76
C SER A 110 -31.47 -2.64 49.40
N ASN A 111 -32.01 -1.49 49.01
CA ASN A 111 -32.73 -1.29 47.75
C ASN A 111 -31.80 -1.42 46.52
N HIS A 112 -30.49 -1.38 46.71
CA HIS A 112 -29.48 -1.43 45.66
C HIS A 112 -28.61 -2.70 45.71
N LEU A 113 -28.86 -3.64 46.63
CA LEU A 113 -28.05 -4.85 46.78
C LEU A 113 -27.96 -5.69 45.49
N ALA A 114 -29.02 -5.71 44.67
CA ALA A 114 -29.00 -6.38 43.36
C ALA A 114 -27.97 -5.74 42.41
N ALA A 115 -28.03 -4.42 42.27
CA ALA A 115 -27.11 -3.66 41.43
C ALA A 115 -25.67 -3.73 41.98
N MET A 116 -25.48 -3.63 43.30
CA MET A 116 -24.18 -3.78 43.95
C MET A 116 -23.59 -5.18 43.71
N SER A 117 -24.42 -6.23 43.72
CA SER A 117 -23.98 -7.61 43.48
C SER A 117 -23.62 -7.83 42.01
N LEU A 118 -24.32 -7.19 41.07
CA LEU A 118 -23.96 -7.22 39.66
C LEU A 118 -22.64 -6.46 39.42
N MET A 119 -22.50 -5.29 40.05
CA MET A 119 -21.29 -4.46 39.97
C MET A 119 -20.07 -5.07 40.65
N SER A 120 -20.21 -5.87 41.71
CA SER A 120 -19.08 -6.64 42.27
C SER A 120 -18.60 -7.72 41.30
N GLY A 121 -19.53 -8.40 40.64
CA GLY A 121 -19.22 -9.37 39.59
C GLY A 121 -18.53 -8.73 38.39
N MET A 122 -19.09 -7.63 37.87
CA MET A 122 -18.48 -6.89 36.77
C MET A 122 -17.09 -6.37 37.14
N ALA A 123 -16.94 -5.72 38.30
CA ALA A 123 -15.64 -5.24 38.78
C ALA A 123 -14.60 -6.37 38.98
N MET A 124 -15.03 -7.57 39.38
CA MET A 124 -14.16 -8.75 39.41
C MET A 124 -13.67 -9.12 38.01
N GLY A 125 -14.57 -9.21 37.03
CA GLY A 125 -14.21 -9.50 35.63
C GLY A 125 -13.20 -8.50 35.05
N VAL A 126 -13.46 -7.19 35.24
CA VAL A 126 -12.54 -6.13 34.79
C VAL A 126 -11.21 -6.19 35.54
N GLY A 127 -11.24 -6.42 36.85
CA GLY A 127 -10.03 -6.52 37.68
C GLY A 127 -9.12 -7.67 37.24
N ILE A 128 -9.68 -8.81 36.85
CA ILE A 128 -8.91 -9.97 36.34
C ILE A 128 -8.25 -9.60 35.01
N LEU A 129 -9.00 -8.98 34.09
CA LEU A 129 -8.51 -8.57 32.78
C LEU A 129 -7.34 -7.58 32.88
N TYR A 130 -7.48 -6.51 33.66
CA TYR A 130 -6.41 -5.53 33.82
C TYR A 130 -5.22 -6.11 34.60
N ALA A 131 -5.44 -7.02 35.56
CA ALA A 131 -4.34 -7.72 36.23
C ALA A 131 -3.53 -8.62 35.29
N LEU A 132 -4.19 -9.27 34.31
CA LEU A 132 -3.50 -10.04 33.25
C LEU A 132 -2.72 -9.12 32.30
N MET A 133 -3.33 -8.01 31.87
CA MET A 133 -2.67 -7.02 30.98
C MET A 133 -1.42 -6.39 31.64
N PHE A 134 -1.47 -6.10 32.94
CA PHE A 134 -0.33 -5.58 33.70
C PHE A 134 0.68 -6.66 34.14
N LEU A 135 0.43 -7.95 33.86
CA LEU A 135 1.31 -9.05 34.29
C LEU A 135 2.74 -8.96 33.74
N PRO A 136 3.00 -8.63 32.45
CA PRO A 136 4.37 -8.53 31.92
C PRO A 136 5.20 -7.43 32.59
N ILE A 137 4.56 -6.34 33.03
CA ILE A 137 5.21 -5.21 33.72
C ILE A 137 5.14 -5.31 35.26
N THR A 138 4.49 -6.35 35.80
CA THR A 138 4.41 -6.56 37.25
C THR A 138 5.80 -6.74 37.90
N PRO A 139 6.77 -7.48 37.33
CA PRO A 139 8.11 -7.60 37.92
C PRO A 139 8.85 -6.27 38.02
N THR A 140 8.79 -5.44 36.97
CA THR A 140 9.43 -4.11 36.96
C THR A 140 8.68 -3.11 37.85
N ALA A 141 7.34 -3.20 37.91
CA ALA A 141 6.52 -2.42 38.83
C ALA A 141 6.81 -2.78 40.31
N CYS A 142 7.02 -4.04 40.66
CA CYS A 142 7.45 -4.46 41.99
C CYS A 142 8.79 -3.82 42.38
N LEU A 143 9.79 -3.86 41.50
CA LEU A 143 11.08 -3.20 41.72
C LEU A 143 10.92 -1.68 41.85
N ALA A 144 10.20 -1.04 40.94
CA ALA A 144 9.94 0.41 40.98
C ALA A 144 9.16 0.85 42.23
N THR A 145 8.30 -0.02 42.77
CA THR A 145 7.61 0.21 44.06
C THR A 145 8.62 0.21 45.21
N ALA A 146 9.54 -0.75 45.23
CA ALA A 146 10.53 -0.89 46.31
C ALA A 146 11.52 0.28 46.38
N PHE A 147 11.93 0.82 45.23
CA PHE A 147 12.92 1.91 45.16
C PHE A 147 12.32 3.32 45.15
N PHE A 148 11.14 3.52 44.52
CA PHE A 148 10.60 4.86 44.26
C PHE A 148 9.12 5.02 44.65
N GLY A 149 8.45 3.98 45.15
CA GLY A 149 7.00 3.97 45.46
C GLY A 149 6.07 4.05 44.24
N PHE A 150 6.54 4.64 43.13
CA PHE A 150 5.77 4.92 41.92
C PHE A 150 5.19 3.68 41.23
N GLY A 151 5.88 2.54 41.33
CA GLY A 151 5.39 1.27 40.78
C GLY A 151 4.06 0.78 41.36
N LEU A 152 3.62 1.32 42.51
CA LEU A 152 2.36 0.96 43.16
C LEU A 152 1.15 1.28 42.27
N LEU A 153 1.25 2.29 41.40
CA LEU A 153 0.21 2.65 40.42
C LEU A 153 0.01 1.54 39.39
N ALA A 154 1.11 0.98 38.85
CA ALA A 154 1.06 -0.14 37.90
C ALA A 154 0.63 -1.46 38.56
N LEU A 155 0.90 -1.65 39.86
CA LEU A 155 0.38 -2.80 40.62
C LEU A 155 -1.10 -2.66 41.00
N SER A 156 -1.74 -1.51 40.77
CA SER A 156 -3.10 -1.23 41.22
C SER A 156 -4.15 -2.27 40.78
N PRO A 157 -4.19 -2.76 39.52
CA PRO A 157 -5.18 -3.76 39.13
C PRO A 157 -5.05 -5.07 39.93
N VAL A 158 -3.81 -5.55 40.08
CA VAL A 158 -3.47 -6.76 40.85
C VAL A 158 -3.83 -6.61 42.33
N LEU A 159 -3.53 -5.45 42.92
CA LEU A 159 -3.83 -5.16 44.34
C LEU A 159 -5.33 -4.93 44.61
N SER A 160 -6.12 -4.59 43.58
CA SER A 160 -7.58 -4.43 43.71
C SER A 160 -8.34 -5.76 43.75
N LEU A 161 -7.79 -6.84 43.20
CA LEU A 161 -8.45 -8.16 43.11
C LEU A 161 -8.91 -8.73 44.47
N PRO A 162 -8.09 -8.73 45.55
CA PRO A 162 -8.55 -9.14 46.87
C PRO A 162 -9.68 -8.26 47.41
N CYS A 163 -9.70 -6.97 47.08
CA CYS A 163 -10.78 -6.06 47.46
C CYS A 163 -12.07 -6.41 46.72
N ASN A 164 -12.02 -6.64 45.41
CA ASN A 164 -13.19 -7.09 44.62
C ASN A 164 -13.77 -8.41 45.19
N LEU A 165 -12.92 -9.36 45.62
CA LEU A 165 -13.37 -10.63 46.20
C LEU A 165 -14.03 -10.44 47.58
N LEU A 166 -13.51 -9.53 48.40
CA LEU A 166 -14.10 -9.14 49.68
C LEU A 166 -15.39 -8.33 49.49
N SER A 167 -15.47 -7.52 48.44
CA SER A 167 -16.66 -6.76 48.02
C SER A 167 -17.82 -7.72 47.70
N ALA A 168 -17.62 -8.64 46.75
CA ALA A 168 -18.62 -9.66 46.38
C ALA A 168 -19.11 -10.49 47.58
N ARG A 169 -18.19 -10.97 48.43
CA ARG A 169 -18.54 -11.70 49.66
C ARG A 169 -19.31 -10.86 50.68
N THR A 170 -19.04 -9.56 50.75
CA THR A 170 -19.73 -8.62 51.65
C THR A 170 -21.16 -8.38 51.18
N VAL A 171 -21.35 -8.06 49.89
CA VAL A 171 -22.67 -7.84 49.30
C VAL A 171 -23.51 -9.12 49.36
N GLY A 172 -22.94 -10.28 49.02
CA GLY A 172 -23.63 -11.57 49.11
C GLY A 172 -24.17 -11.88 50.51
N ARG A 173 -23.38 -11.61 51.56
CA ARG A 173 -23.80 -11.78 52.96
C ARG A 173 -24.91 -10.80 53.37
N LEU A 174 -24.78 -9.51 53.01
CA LEU A 174 -25.79 -8.50 53.27
C LEU A 174 -27.12 -8.79 52.56
N ALA A 175 -27.09 -9.35 51.35
CA ALA A 175 -28.27 -9.80 50.63
C ALA A 175 -28.93 -11.02 51.29
N SER A 176 -28.13 -12.05 51.65
CA SER A 176 -28.64 -13.23 52.35
C SER A 176 -29.27 -12.90 53.72
N GLY A 177 -28.74 -11.90 54.43
CA GLY A 177 -29.27 -11.45 55.73
C GLY A 177 -30.59 -10.68 55.65
N LYS A 178 -30.97 -10.18 54.47
CA LYS A 178 -32.23 -9.44 54.23
C LYS A 178 -33.24 -10.19 53.34
N THR A 179 -33.07 -11.50 53.14
CA THR A 179 -33.98 -12.38 52.36
C THR A 179 -34.41 -11.77 51.02
N THR A 180 -33.44 -11.37 50.20
CA THR A 180 -33.69 -10.76 48.89
C THR A 180 -34.33 -11.75 47.91
N TYR A 181 -35.22 -11.27 47.02
CA TYR A 181 -35.89 -12.09 46.00
C TYR A 181 -34.93 -12.73 44.97
N PHE A 182 -33.71 -12.17 44.84
CA PHE A 182 -32.64 -12.69 43.97
C PHE A 182 -31.53 -13.35 44.79
N ASN A 183 -30.85 -14.33 44.19
CA ASN A 183 -29.64 -14.92 44.75
C ASN A 183 -28.41 -14.08 44.34
N ALA A 184 -27.86 -13.32 45.28
CA ALA A 184 -26.70 -12.46 45.04
C ALA A 184 -25.48 -13.21 44.47
N HIS A 185 -25.23 -14.46 44.89
CA HIS A 185 -24.11 -15.24 44.36
C HIS A 185 -24.29 -15.58 42.86
N GLN A 186 -25.53 -15.77 42.40
CA GLN A 186 -25.82 -15.94 40.98
C GLN A 186 -25.69 -14.62 40.22
N VAL A 187 -26.13 -13.50 40.78
CA VAL A 187 -26.02 -12.17 40.15
C VAL A 187 -24.56 -11.70 40.03
N ASP A 188 -23.71 -12.02 41.01
CA ASP A 188 -22.25 -11.77 40.96
C ASP A 188 -21.58 -12.61 39.85
N HIS A 189 -21.92 -13.90 39.73
CA HIS A 189 -21.44 -14.73 38.62
C HIS A 189 -21.99 -14.29 37.24
N ILE A 190 -23.22 -13.78 37.17
CA ILE A 190 -23.75 -13.17 35.94
C ILE A 190 -22.91 -11.94 35.60
N GLY A 191 -22.63 -11.05 36.57
CA GLY A 191 -21.80 -9.87 36.38
C GLY A 191 -20.40 -10.17 35.84
N HIS A 192 -19.69 -11.17 36.39
CA HIS A 192 -18.35 -11.50 35.90
C HIS A 192 -18.36 -12.19 34.53
N MET A 193 -19.42 -12.93 34.19
CA MET A 193 -19.54 -13.60 32.88
C MET A 193 -19.92 -12.61 31.79
N ILE A 194 -20.76 -11.62 32.09
CA ILE A 194 -21.08 -10.52 31.17
C ILE A 194 -19.80 -9.83 30.70
N ILE A 195 -18.90 -9.46 31.62
CA ILE A 195 -17.64 -8.80 31.25
C ILE A 195 -16.73 -9.73 30.44
N LEU A 196 -16.54 -10.98 30.88
CA LEU A 196 -15.67 -11.92 30.18
C LEU A 196 -16.15 -12.20 28.75
N VAL A 197 -17.45 -12.45 28.56
CA VAL A 197 -18.06 -12.70 27.25
C VAL A 197 -18.06 -11.43 26.39
N MET A 198 -18.34 -10.26 26.97
CA MET A 198 -18.32 -8.98 26.25
C MET A 198 -16.93 -8.64 25.71
N VAL A 199 -15.88 -8.79 26.53
CA VAL A 199 -14.50 -8.57 26.10
C VAL A 199 -14.13 -9.52 24.96
N ILE A 200 -14.38 -10.82 25.13
CA ILE A 200 -14.07 -11.80 24.09
C ILE A 200 -14.85 -11.48 22.81
N ALA A 201 -16.14 -11.13 22.89
CA ALA A 201 -16.93 -10.78 21.72
C ALA A 201 -16.43 -9.51 20.99
N VAL A 202 -15.84 -8.56 21.71
CA VAL A 202 -15.33 -7.29 21.15
C VAL A 202 -13.91 -7.42 20.60
N GLU A 203 -13.00 -8.10 21.30
CA GLU A 203 -11.58 -8.19 20.90
C GLU A 203 -11.26 -9.39 20.00
N LEU A 204 -12.03 -10.50 20.08
CA LEU A 204 -11.74 -11.69 19.28
C LEU A 204 -11.67 -11.40 17.76
N PRO A 205 -12.54 -10.55 17.14
CA PRO A 205 -12.42 -10.23 15.72
C PRO A 205 -11.11 -9.49 15.36
N SER A 206 -10.66 -8.53 16.18
CA SER A 206 -9.41 -7.79 15.93
C SER A 206 -8.19 -8.66 16.15
N THR A 207 -8.16 -9.42 17.25
CA THR A 207 -7.05 -10.32 17.58
C THR A 207 -6.92 -11.45 16.55
N LEU A 208 -8.04 -12.08 16.13
CA LEU A 208 -8.01 -13.08 15.05
C LEU A 208 -7.59 -12.48 13.70
N THR A 209 -7.92 -11.20 13.44
CA THR A 209 -7.43 -10.50 12.24
C THR A 209 -5.92 -10.33 12.29
N ARG A 210 -5.33 -9.93 13.43
CA ARG A 210 -3.87 -9.78 13.59
C ARG A 210 -3.13 -11.13 13.53
N ILE A 211 -3.68 -12.19 14.14
CA ILE A 211 -3.12 -13.56 14.02
C ILE A 211 -3.11 -14.03 12.57
N ASN A 212 -4.24 -13.90 11.85
CA ASN A 212 -4.28 -14.30 10.44
C ASN A 212 -3.48 -13.35 9.53
N LEU A 213 -3.29 -12.08 9.88
CA LEU A 213 -2.38 -11.17 9.18
C LEU A 213 -0.93 -11.66 9.26
N SER A 214 -0.48 -12.10 10.45
CA SER A 214 0.83 -12.74 10.64
C SER A 214 0.95 -14.02 9.81
N ASN A 215 0.00 -14.95 9.96
CA ASN A 215 -0.03 -16.22 9.24
C ASN A 215 -0.07 -16.06 7.71
N ALA A 216 -0.73 -15.00 7.21
CA ALA A 216 -0.80 -14.70 5.78
C ALA A 216 0.55 -14.27 5.18
N ALA A 217 1.48 -13.79 6.00
CA ALA A 217 2.83 -13.41 5.59
C ALA A 217 3.88 -14.53 5.80
N GLU A 218 3.51 -15.67 6.39
CA GLU A 218 4.44 -16.79 6.54
C GLU A 218 4.82 -17.40 5.17
N PRO A 219 6.05 -17.94 5.02
CA PRO A 219 6.49 -18.58 3.78
C PRO A 219 5.75 -19.88 3.42
N ASP A 220 5.07 -20.52 4.38
CA ASP A 220 4.30 -21.74 4.11
C ASP A 220 3.04 -21.39 3.28
N PRO A 221 2.93 -21.88 2.03
CA PRO A 221 1.81 -21.54 1.16
C PRO A 221 0.47 -22.05 1.67
N VAL A 222 0.44 -23.14 2.44
CA VAL A 222 -0.80 -23.71 3.00
C VAL A 222 -1.29 -22.84 4.15
N VAL A 223 -0.39 -22.42 5.06
CA VAL A 223 -0.73 -21.51 6.16
C VAL A 223 -1.16 -20.14 5.60
N SER A 224 -0.38 -19.58 4.67
CA SER A 224 -0.67 -18.30 4.05
C SER A 224 -2.01 -18.30 3.30
N GLN A 225 -2.30 -19.32 2.48
CA GLN A 225 -3.59 -19.41 1.76
C GLN A 225 -4.78 -19.67 2.68
N ASN A 226 -4.61 -20.41 3.77
CA ASN A 226 -5.67 -20.58 4.77
C ASN A 226 -5.99 -19.24 5.47
N ALA A 227 -4.95 -18.51 5.87
CA ALA A 227 -5.09 -17.21 6.52
C ALA A 227 -5.70 -16.16 5.58
N LEU A 228 -5.25 -16.06 4.32
CA LEU A 228 -5.84 -15.17 3.31
C LEU A 228 -7.33 -15.46 3.08
N ARG A 229 -7.73 -16.73 2.95
CA ARG A 229 -9.15 -17.11 2.82
C ARG A 229 -9.97 -16.76 4.06
N TRP A 230 -9.39 -16.87 5.27
CA TRP A 230 -10.05 -16.44 6.50
C TRP A 230 -10.22 -14.91 6.53
N LEU A 231 -9.15 -14.16 6.23
CA LEU A 231 -9.15 -12.70 6.22
C LEU A 231 -10.15 -12.11 5.21
N ARG A 232 -10.25 -12.67 4.00
CA ARG A 232 -11.23 -12.23 2.99
C ARG A 232 -12.69 -12.41 3.45
N LYS A 233 -12.97 -13.32 4.37
CA LYS A 233 -14.33 -13.65 4.84
C LYS A 233 -14.69 -13.05 6.21
N TYR A 234 -13.73 -12.94 7.11
CA TYR A 234 -13.94 -12.58 8.52
C TYR A 234 -12.98 -11.51 9.05
N GLY A 235 -11.96 -11.11 8.28
CA GLY A 235 -10.96 -10.13 8.70
C GLY A 235 -11.55 -8.72 8.82
N SER A 236 -11.17 -8.00 9.87
CA SER A 236 -11.53 -6.59 10.02
C SER A 236 -10.73 -5.73 9.04
N ALA A 237 -11.42 -5.15 8.06
CA ALA A 237 -10.82 -4.25 7.08
C ALA A 237 -10.13 -3.03 7.74
N GLU A 238 -10.67 -2.53 8.85
CA GLU A 238 -10.04 -1.44 9.60
C GLU A 238 -8.71 -1.86 10.22
N VAL A 239 -8.64 -3.04 10.84
CA VAL A 239 -7.40 -3.56 11.46
C VAL A 239 -6.34 -3.84 10.38
N LEU A 240 -6.73 -4.45 9.26
CA LEU A 240 -5.83 -4.70 8.13
C LEU A 240 -5.29 -3.38 7.53
N GLN A 241 -6.16 -2.37 7.34
CA GLN A 241 -5.72 -1.08 6.82
C GLN A 241 -4.81 -0.37 7.82
N ARG A 242 -5.15 -0.39 9.11
CA ARG A 242 -4.38 0.23 10.18
C ARG A 242 -2.96 -0.34 10.27
N ALA A 243 -2.80 -1.65 10.16
CA ALA A 243 -1.50 -2.32 10.12
C ALA A 243 -0.60 -1.90 8.93
N CYS A 244 -1.15 -1.28 7.88
CA CYS A 244 -0.36 -0.71 6.77
C CYS A 244 0.32 0.65 7.10
N TYR A 245 0.06 1.19 8.31
CA TYR A 245 0.56 2.47 8.81
C TYR A 245 1.18 2.37 10.23
N GLU A 246 0.85 1.36 11.04
CA GLU A 246 1.42 1.13 12.38
C GLU A 246 2.83 0.53 12.31
N HIS A 247 3.85 1.30 12.71
CA HIS A 247 5.24 0.86 12.88
C HIS A 247 5.56 0.47 14.33
N SER A 248 4.79 0.97 15.30
CA SER A 248 5.02 0.81 16.74
C SER A 248 4.62 -0.55 17.33
N GLY A 249 3.93 -1.40 16.56
CA GLY A 249 3.54 -2.76 16.98
C GLY A 249 2.60 -2.79 18.20
N ARG A 250 1.80 -1.74 18.40
CA ARG A 250 0.89 -1.57 19.53
C ARG A 250 -0.55 -1.48 19.05
N ALA A 251 -1.24 -2.63 19.05
CA ALA A 251 -2.66 -2.69 18.83
C ALA A 251 -3.49 -1.83 19.82
N THR A 252 -4.77 -1.60 19.47
CA THR A 252 -5.77 -0.99 20.36
C THR A 252 -6.60 -2.00 21.13
N ASP A 253 -6.53 -3.27 20.76
CA ASP A 253 -7.12 -4.39 21.50
C ASP A 253 -6.09 -5.03 22.42
N ILE A 254 -6.51 -5.39 23.64
CA ILE A 254 -5.63 -5.83 24.73
C ILE A 254 -4.99 -7.18 24.39
N LEU A 255 -5.78 -8.11 23.86
CA LEU A 255 -5.30 -9.41 23.40
C LEU A 255 -4.42 -9.31 22.15
N GLY A 256 -4.76 -8.43 21.20
CA GLY A 256 -3.95 -8.14 20.02
C GLY A 256 -2.58 -7.56 20.38
N SER A 257 -2.54 -6.63 21.33
CA SER A 257 -1.30 -5.98 21.81
C SER A 257 -0.35 -7.01 22.43
N LEU A 258 -0.89 -7.93 23.23
CA LEU A 258 -0.10 -9.00 23.84
C LEU A 258 0.46 -9.96 22.77
N TYR A 259 -0.33 -10.29 21.75
CA TYR A 259 0.13 -11.13 20.63
C TYR A 259 1.25 -10.46 19.82
N GLU A 260 1.08 -9.20 19.43
CA GLU A 260 2.09 -8.43 18.66
C GLU A 260 3.37 -8.19 19.47
N SER A 261 3.28 -8.04 20.79
CA SER A 261 4.48 -7.92 21.64
C SER A 261 5.41 -9.15 21.58
N GLY A 262 4.86 -10.33 21.23
CA GLY A 262 5.62 -11.55 20.95
C GLY A 262 5.89 -11.80 19.46
N HIS A 263 5.15 -11.14 18.57
CA HIS A 263 5.18 -11.34 17.12
C HIS A 263 5.15 -9.99 16.39
N PRO A 264 6.23 -9.18 16.47
CA PRO A 264 6.28 -7.88 15.81
C PRO A 264 6.19 -8.05 14.29
N PHE A 265 5.34 -7.25 13.65
CA PHE A 265 4.97 -7.41 12.25
C PHE A 265 5.51 -6.27 11.37
N ASN A 266 5.86 -6.58 10.12
CA ASN A 266 6.40 -5.61 9.18
C ASN A 266 5.28 -4.92 8.39
N VAL A 267 5.29 -3.58 8.38
CA VAL A 267 4.35 -2.72 7.62
C VAL A 267 4.26 -3.10 6.14
N ASP A 268 5.36 -3.45 5.48
CA ASP A 268 5.33 -3.85 4.07
C ASP A 268 4.72 -5.23 3.86
N ALA A 269 4.85 -6.13 4.84
CA ALA A 269 4.09 -7.38 4.84
C ALA A 269 2.58 -7.10 5.03
N ALA A 270 2.22 -6.13 5.87
CA ALA A 270 0.83 -5.70 6.04
C ALA A 270 0.25 -5.13 4.75
N ARG A 271 0.99 -4.26 4.05
CA ARG A 271 0.59 -3.70 2.73
C ARG A 271 0.37 -4.80 1.69
N ARG A 272 1.26 -5.81 1.63
CA ARG A 272 1.10 -6.97 0.73
C ARG A 272 -0.14 -7.81 1.07
N VAL A 273 -0.34 -8.16 2.35
CA VAL A 273 -1.52 -8.95 2.77
C VAL A 273 -2.81 -8.15 2.58
N PHE A 274 -2.82 -6.85 2.91
CA PHE A 274 -3.97 -5.96 2.68
C PHE A 274 -4.38 -5.95 1.21
N PHE A 275 -3.44 -5.82 0.28
CA PHE A 275 -3.75 -5.90 -1.15
C PHE A 275 -4.26 -7.30 -1.53
N ARG A 276 -3.58 -8.39 -1.13
CA ARG A 276 -4.03 -9.77 -1.44
C ARG A 276 -5.41 -10.12 -0.86
N VAL A 277 -5.82 -9.50 0.24
CA VAL A 277 -7.14 -9.65 0.84
C VAL A 277 -8.20 -8.77 0.16
N THR A 278 -7.89 -7.50 -0.13
CA THR A 278 -8.91 -6.50 -0.53
C THR A 278 -8.98 -6.19 -2.02
N GLY A 279 -7.92 -6.51 -2.79
CA GLY A 279 -7.76 -6.10 -4.19
C GLY A 279 -7.45 -4.60 -4.37
N LYS A 280 -7.22 -3.86 -3.28
CA LYS A 280 -7.03 -2.40 -3.31
C LYS A 280 -5.62 -2.03 -2.81
N PRO A 281 -4.86 -1.19 -3.52
CA PRO A 281 -3.64 -0.60 -3.00
C PRO A 281 -3.91 0.14 -1.67
N PHE A 282 -3.00 0.05 -0.70
CA PHE A 282 -3.20 0.66 0.63
C PHE A 282 -3.31 2.19 0.59
N ASN A 283 -2.67 2.83 -0.39
CA ASN A 283 -2.71 4.27 -0.67
C ASN A 283 -3.96 4.69 -1.49
N SER A 284 -4.74 3.76 -2.03
CA SER A 284 -6.03 4.07 -2.68
C SER A 284 -7.19 4.22 -1.70
N VAL A 285 -6.99 3.90 -0.40
CA VAL A 285 -8.04 3.90 0.63
C VAL A 285 -7.69 4.93 1.72
N PRO A 286 -8.59 5.88 2.07
CA PRO A 286 -8.31 6.90 3.08
C PRO A 286 -8.20 6.28 4.47
N ILE A 287 -7.31 6.81 5.32
CA ILE A 287 -7.09 6.32 6.69
C ILE A 287 -8.42 6.30 7.48
N PRO A 288 -8.76 5.19 8.18
CA PRO A 288 -10.04 5.04 8.89
C PRO A 288 -10.35 6.20 9.83
N ALA A 289 -11.63 6.60 9.90
CA ALA A 289 -12.04 7.70 10.76
C ALA A 289 -11.85 7.38 12.26
N ALA A 290 -12.03 6.12 12.67
CA ALA A 290 -11.74 5.67 14.02
C ALA A 290 -10.23 5.66 14.33
N ALA A 291 -9.36 5.24 13.40
CA ALA A 291 -7.91 5.39 13.55
C ALA A 291 -7.47 6.85 13.79
N ARG A 292 -8.17 7.86 13.23
CA ARG A 292 -7.93 9.30 13.52
C ARG A 292 -8.34 9.74 14.93
N ALA A 293 -9.15 8.95 15.63
CA ALA A 293 -9.61 9.24 16.99
C ALA A 293 -8.83 8.47 18.07
N THR A 294 -8.38 7.25 17.77
CA THR A 294 -8.01 6.26 18.81
C THR A 294 -6.55 6.32 19.29
N ILE A 295 -5.62 7.02 18.62
CA ILE A 295 -4.30 7.34 19.24
C ILE A 295 -3.96 8.82 19.00
N GLN A 296 -4.48 9.69 19.86
CA GLN A 296 -3.78 10.93 20.16
C GLN A 296 -2.72 10.66 21.23
N ARG A 297 -1.46 10.98 20.90
CA ARG A 297 -0.30 11.08 21.81
C ARG A 297 0.39 9.75 22.16
N ALA A 298 1.63 9.61 21.69
CA ALA A 298 2.76 9.33 22.58
C ALA A 298 4.08 9.64 21.86
N SER A 299 4.55 10.88 22.01
CA SER A 299 5.91 11.47 22.00
C SER A 299 7.20 10.61 21.77
N MET A 300 7.17 9.51 21.01
CA MET A 300 8.31 8.62 20.78
C MET A 300 9.02 8.84 19.44
N ILE A 301 8.38 9.52 18.48
CA ILE A 301 9.05 10.02 17.28
C ILE A 301 9.75 11.33 17.63
N THR A 302 10.89 11.24 18.34
CA THR A 302 11.75 12.39 18.64
C THR A 302 12.76 12.64 17.52
N ASP A 303 12.27 12.66 16.28
CA ASP A 303 13.06 13.12 15.15
C ASP A 303 13.09 14.65 15.11
N THR A 304 13.89 15.19 16.02
CA THR A 304 14.04 16.63 16.25
C THR A 304 14.85 17.34 15.16
N ALA A 305 15.37 16.59 14.16
CA ALA A 305 16.26 17.09 13.13
C ALA A 305 15.77 16.88 11.68
N SER A 306 14.74 16.06 11.42
CA SER A 306 14.32 15.76 10.04
C SER A 306 13.18 16.63 9.47
N LEU A 307 12.76 16.25 8.27
CA LEU A 307 11.61 16.76 7.54
C LEU A 307 10.27 16.49 8.25
N ASN A 308 10.23 15.55 9.19
CA ASN A 308 9.08 15.26 10.05
C ASN A 308 9.04 16.12 11.33
N TYR A 309 9.83 17.20 11.43
CA TYR A 309 9.82 18.09 12.59
C TYR A 309 8.41 18.61 12.93
N GLY A 310 7.97 18.40 14.18
CA GLY A 310 6.64 18.78 14.66
C GLY A 310 5.56 17.71 14.46
N VAL A 311 5.88 16.59 13.80
CA VAL A 311 5.04 15.39 13.79
C VAL A 311 5.07 14.73 15.17
N SER A 312 3.93 14.71 15.86
CA SER A 312 3.77 14.08 17.18
C SER A 312 2.92 12.80 17.16
N ASP A 313 2.43 12.42 15.98
CA ASP A 313 1.51 11.32 15.75
C ASP A 313 2.11 10.42 14.66
N GLU A 314 2.12 9.12 14.90
CA GLU A 314 2.70 8.12 14.02
C GLU A 314 2.00 8.06 12.65
N PHE A 315 0.69 8.32 12.59
CA PHE A 315 -0.05 8.40 11.33
C PHE A 315 0.18 9.72 10.57
N ASP A 316 0.92 10.66 11.16
CA ASP A 316 1.44 11.85 10.47
C ASP A 316 2.91 11.69 10.03
N LEU A 317 3.59 10.60 10.40
CA LEU A 317 4.95 10.31 9.93
C LEU A 317 4.93 10.00 8.44
N ASP A 318 5.84 10.63 7.69
CA ASP A 318 6.09 10.30 6.29
C ASP A 318 7.57 9.92 6.14
N THR A 319 7.83 8.63 5.95
CA THR A 319 9.16 8.05 5.80
C THR A 319 9.75 8.29 4.41
N ASP A 320 8.90 8.57 3.42
CA ASP A 320 9.24 8.65 2.01
C ASP A 320 9.31 10.09 1.50
N ILE A 321 9.46 11.09 2.39
CA ILE A 321 9.62 12.49 1.98
C ILE A 321 10.86 12.61 1.08
N ALA A 322 10.67 13.14 -0.13
CA ALA A 322 11.65 13.20 -1.21
C ALA A 322 12.21 11.85 -1.72
N GLY A 323 11.56 10.73 -1.37
CA GLY A 323 11.72 9.43 -2.02
C GLY A 323 11.03 9.36 -3.39
N GLU A 324 11.08 8.20 -4.04
CA GLU A 324 10.43 7.98 -5.34
C GLU A 324 9.06 7.25 -5.22
N ASN A 325 8.79 6.61 -4.08
CA ASN A 325 7.54 5.90 -3.81
C ASN A 325 6.40 6.87 -3.48
N VAL A 326 5.17 6.48 -3.80
CA VAL A 326 3.97 7.18 -3.30
C VAL A 326 3.52 6.47 -2.01
N SER A 327 3.84 7.07 -0.86
CA SER A 327 3.52 6.50 0.45
C SER A 327 2.01 6.55 0.75
N GLY A 328 1.63 6.18 1.97
CA GLY A 328 0.24 6.18 2.42
C GLY A 328 -0.42 7.57 2.40
N MET A 329 -1.74 7.60 2.49
CA MET A 329 -2.55 8.82 2.45
C MET A 329 -2.17 9.82 3.57
N ALA A 330 -1.58 10.96 3.21
CA ALA A 330 -1.19 12.01 4.14
C ALA A 330 -2.42 12.71 4.75
N ARG A 331 -2.52 12.70 6.09
CA ARG A 331 -3.69 13.26 6.78
C ARG A 331 -3.79 14.77 6.56
N GLY A 332 -4.96 15.23 6.15
CA GLY A 332 -5.26 16.64 5.88
C GLY A 332 -4.80 17.15 4.51
N LEU A 333 -4.16 16.33 3.68
CA LEU A 333 -3.78 16.69 2.31
C LEU A 333 -4.89 16.28 1.33
N SER A 334 -5.34 17.23 0.51
CA SER A 334 -6.42 16.99 -0.45
C SER A 334 -6.34 17.86 -1.70
N LEU A 335 -7.01 17.43 -2.76
CA LEU A 335 -7.15 18.13 -4.03
C LEU A 335 -8.15 19.30 -3.88
N ALA A 336 -7.64 20.52 -4.00
CA ALA A 336 -8.43 21.75 -4.00
C ALA A 336 -9.10 22.02 -5.36
N GLN A 337 -8.44 21.68 -6.47
CA GLN A 337 -8.99 21.83 -7.82
C GLN A 337 -8.29 20.89 -8.81
N SER A 338 -8.94 20.57 -9.91
CA SER A 338 -8.36 19.89 -11.07
C SER A 338 -9.08 20.35 -12.33
N ALA A 339 -8.31 20.75 -13.35
CA ALA A 339 -8.83 21.17 -14.64
C ALA A 339 -7.90 20.68 -15.76
N ILE A 340 -8.45 19.95 -16.73
CA ILE A 340 -7.79 19.54 -17.96
C ILE A 340 -8.36 20.40 -19.09
N THR A 341 -7.52 21.21 -19.72
CA THR A 341 -7.90 21.98 -20.91
C THR A 341 -7.01 21.59 -22.07
N GLY A 342 -7.48 21.67 -23.32
CA GLY A 342 -6.63 21.28 -24.43
C GLY A 342 -7.23 21.41 -25.82
N THR A 343 -6.38 21.09 -26.79
CA THR A 343 -6.69 21.12 -28.21
C THR A 343 -6.41 19.76 -28.86
N VAL A 344 -7.29 19.34 -29.77
CA VAL A 344 -7.15 18.10 -30.54
C VAL A 344 -7.29 18.36 -32.04
N ASP A 345 -6.43 17.74 -32.83
CA ASP A 345 -6.46 17.74 -34.28
C ASP A 345 -6.67 16.31 -34.77
N GLY A 346 -7.82 16.06 -35.40
CA GLY A 346 -8.10 14.76 -36.01
C GLY A 346 -7.21 14.50 -37.23
N ASP A 347 -6.95 15.51 -38.05
CA ASP A 347 -6.30 15.32 -39.35
C ASP A 347 -4.80 15.04 -39.20
N SER A 348 -4.12 15.68 -38.23
CA SER A 348 -2.75 15.30 -37.85
C SER A 348 -2.66 14.17 -36.81
N ALA A 349 -3.77 13.79 -36.19
CA ALA A 349 -3.83 12.89 -35.03
C ALA A 349 -2.90 13.32 -33.89
N LEU A 350 -2.84 14.62 -33.60
CA LEU A 350 -2.05 15.21 -32.52
C LEU A 350 -2.94 16.06 -31.59
N GLY A 351 -2.48 16.26 -30.36
CA GLY A 351 -3.15 17.11 -29.38
C GLY A 351 -2.20 17.71 -28.36
N THR A 352 -2.73 18.63 -27.58
CA THR A 352 -2.02 19.29 -26.48
C THR A 352 -2.98 19.39 -25.29
N LEU A 353 -2.53 18.98 -24.11
CA LEU A 353 -3.28 19.08 -22.85
C LEU A 353 -2.52 19.94 -21.85
N GLU A 354 -3.19 20.92 -21.25
CA GLU A 354 -2.78 21.51 -19.97
C GLU A 354 -3.58 20.85 -18.85
N TRP A 355 -2.90 20.19 -17.91
CA TRP A 355 -3.52 19.75 -16.65
C TRP A 355 -3.03 20.63 -15.50
N THR A 356 -3.95 21.45 -14.96
CA THR A 356 -3.71 22.24 -13.75
C THR A 356 -4.47 21.63 -12.57
N PHE A 357 -3.75 21.21 -11.53
CA PHE A 357 -4.32 20.67 -10.29
C PHE A 357 -3.72 21.35 -9.06
N GLY A 358 -4.55 21.52 -8.02
CA GLY A 358 -4.19 22.23 -6.79
C GLY A 358 -4.33 21.35 -5.56
N PHE A 359 -3.37 21.44 -4.65
CA PHE A 359 -3.36 20.77 -3.35
C PHE A 359 -3.62 21.77 -2.24
N THR A 360 -4.42 21.38 -1.24
CA THR A 360 -4.60 22.12 0.02
C THR A 360 -4.23 21.21 1.19
N ASN A 361 -3.51 21.78 2.16
CA ASN A 361 -3.14 21.09 3.40
C ASN A 361 -3.87 21.73 4.58
N VAL A 362 -4.81 21.01 5.19
CA VAL A 362 -5.53 21.45 6.42
C VAL A 362 -4.95 20.86 7.71
N SER A 363 -3.82 20.16 7.63
CA SER A 363 -3.10 19.66 8.80
C SER A 363 -2.21 20.74 9.43
N LYS A 364 -1.59 20.43 10.58
CA LYS A 364 -0.72 21.35 11.32
C LYS A 364 0.75 21.27 10.92
N VAL A 365 1.11 20.33 10.05
CA VAL A 365 2.48 20.05 9.62
C VAL A 365 2.58 20.24 8.12
N ASP A 366 3.78 20.57 7.63
CA ASP A 366 4.05 20.69 6.20
C ASP A 366 3.99 19.29 5.54
N ARG A 367 3.50 19.23 4.29
CA ARG A 367 3.30 17.98 3.56
C ARG A 367 3.96 17.98 2.19
N GLU A 368 4.41 16.82 1.74
CA GLU A 368 4.70 16.58 0.33
C GLU A 368 3.45 16.00 -0.34
N ALA A 369 3.03 16.56 -1.47
CA ALA A 369 2.11 15.87 -2.38
C ALA A 369 2.92 15.01 -3.36
N ARG A 370 2.58 13.74 -3.43
CA ARG A 370 3.13 12.76 -4.39
C ARG A 370 2.02 12.08 -5.16
N ALA A 371 2.20 11.99 -6.47
CA ALA A 371 1.33 11.22 -7.35
C ALA A 371 2.11 10.56 -8.50
N LYS A 372 1.74 9.32 -8.83
CA LYS A 372 2.02 8.74 -10.15
C LYS A 372 0.81 8.99 -11.06
N ILE A 373 1.06 9.58 -12.21
CA ILE A 373 0.09 9.90 -13.25
C ILE A 373 0.32 8.96 -14.43
N LEU A 374 -0.76 8.35 -14.93
CA LEU A 374 -0.78 7.73 -16.26
C LEU A 374 -1.05 8.84 -17.28
N LEU A 375 -0.11 9.02 -18.20
CA LEU A 375 -0.25 9.87 -19.37
C LEU A 375 -1.03 9.12 -20.47
N PRO A 376 -1.58 9.83 -21.47
CA PRO A 376 -2.03 9.19 -22.70
C PRO A 376 -0.86 8.44 -23.37
N PRO A 377 -1.10 7.32 -24.08
CA PRO A 377 -0.01 6.53 -24.66
C PRO A 377 0.94 7.34 -25.53
N GLN A 378 2.26 7.18 -25.32
CA GLN A 378 3.35 7.90 -25.97
C GLN A 378 3.36 9.44 -25.78
N ALA A 379 2.55 9.99 -24.87
CA ALA A 379 2.55 11.42 -24.59
C ALA A 379 3.81 11.85 -23.82
N VAL A 380 4.17 13.14 -23.95
CA VAL A 380 5.36 13.71 -23.32
C VAL A 380 5.02 15.03 -22.62
N VAL A 381 5.57 15.24 -21.41
CA VAL A 381 5.47 16.51 -20.70
C VAL A 381 6.52 17.47 -21.26
N THR A 382 6.06 18.61 -21.77
CA THR A 382 6.87 19.64 -22.43
C THR A 382 7.07 20.90 -21.60
N ARG A 383 6.30 21.04 -20.51
CA ARG A 383 6.48 22.07 -19.48
C ARG A 383 5.86 21.61 -18.17
N ALA A 384 6.48 21.98 -17.06
CA ALA A 384 5.87 21.93 -15.73
C ALA A 384 6.05 23.28 -15.04
N SER A 385 5.05 23.72 -14.28
CA SER A 385 5.10 24.97 -13.51
C SER A 385 4.47 24.79 -12.13
N LEU A 386 5.10 25.40 -11.13
CA LEU A 386 4.59 25.49 -9.76
C LEU A 386 3.93 26.86 -9.55
N ILE A 387 2.73 26.90 -9.00
CA ILE A 387 1.99 28.14 -8.74
C ILE A 387 1.75 28.27 -7.24
N VAL A 388 2.41 29.24 -6.61
CA VAL A 388 2.33 29.56 -5.18
C VAL A 388 1.94 31.02 -5.02
N LYS A 389 0.87 31.30 -4.26
CA LYS A 389 0.38 32.67 -4.00
C LYS A 389 0.25 33.49 -5.31
N ASP A 390 -0.36 32.88 -6.31
CA ASP A 390 -0.59 33.39 -7.68
C ASP A 390 0.66 33.77 -8.49
N LYS A 391 1.88 33.47 -8.00
CA LYS A 391 3.12 33.53 -8.77
C LYS A 391 3.39 32.19 -9.43
N VAL A 392 3.72 32.22 -10.73
CA VAL A 392 4.11 31.04 -11.51
C VAL A 392 5.63 30.94 -11.52
N TYR A 393 6.14 29.76 -11.17
CA TYR A 393 7.55 29.38 -11.27
C TYR A 393 7.65 28.23 -12.27
N ASP A 394 8.29 28.48 -13.42
CA ASP A 394 8.52 27.43 -14.41
C ASP A 394 9.65 26.49 -13.99
N ALA A 395 9.47 25.20 -14.24
CA ALA A 395 10.47 24.18 -14.00
C ALA A 395 11.54 24.21 -15.10
N THR A 396 12.79 24.01 -14.73
CA THR A 396 13.89 23.81 -15.67
C THR A 396 14.07 22.32 -15.93
N VAL A 397 14.08 21.89 -17.20
CA VAL A 397 14.43 20.52 -17.57
C VAL A 397 15.94 20.33 -17.53
N MET A 398 16.40 19.33 -16.78
CA MET A 398 17.81 18.94 -16.69
C MET A 398 17.96 17.42 -16.51
N VAL A 399 19.20 16.93 -16.44
CA VAL A 399 19.51 15.50 -16.21
C VAL A 399 18.83 15.00 -14.92
N ARG A 400 18.20 13.81 -14.99
CA ARG A 400 17.38 13.22 -13.92
C ARG A 400 18.04 13.27 -12.54
N ASP A 401 19.28 12.77 -12.43
CA ASP A 401 19.97 12.67 -11.15
C ASP A 401 20.29 14.05 -10.55
N LEU A 402 20.61 15.03 -11.39
CA LEU A 402 20.85 16.41 -10.97
C LEU A 402 19.56 17.07 -10.48
N ALA A 403 18.44 16.88 -11.20
CA ALA A 403 17.13 17.37 -10.79
C ALA A 403 16.69 16.76 -9.45
N ARG A 404 16.89 15.44 -9.26
CA ARG A 404 16.62 14.72 -8.00
C ARG A 404 17.47 15.25 -6.85
N ALA A 405 18.76 15.46 -7.05
CA ALA A 405 19.66 16.01 -6.03
C ALA A 405 19.29 17.46 -5.64
N GLN A 406 18.95 18.31 -6.63
CA GLN A 406 18.47 19.67 -6.38
C GLN A 406 17.13 19.70 -5.64
N TYR A 407 16.21 18.78 -5.98
CA TYR A 407 14.95 18.62 -5.26
C TYR A 407 15.19 18.23 -3.80
N GLN A 408 15.96 17.18 -3.54
CA GLN A 408 16.30 16.72 -2.19
C GLN A 408 17.00 17.81 -1.35
N SER A 409 17.96 18.53 -1.95
CA SER A 409 18.61 19.67 -1.29
C SER A 409 17.62 20.80 -0.94
N SER A 410 16.66 21.07 -1.83
CA SER A 410 15.64 22.12 -1.62
C SER A 410 14.61 21.72 -0.57
N VAL A 411 14.22 20.44 -0.54
CA VAL A 411 13.35 19.85 0.50
C VAL A 411 14.02 19.93 1.88
N ASN A 412 15.30 19.51 1.97
CA ASN A 412 16.08 19.62 3.21
C ASN A 412 16.23 21.07 3.69
N ALA A 413 16.34 22.02 2.76
CA ALA A 413 16.33 23.46 3.05
C ALA A 413 14.92 24.06 3.28
N ARG A 414 13.85 23.25 3.22
CA ARG A 414 12.42 23.64 3.31
C ARG A 414 12.01 24.78 2.37
N LYS A 415 12.66 24.87 1.22
CA LYS A 415 12.22 25.67 0.07
C LYS A 415 11.04 24.99 -0.62
N GLU A 416 10.44 25.65 -1.61
CA GLU A 416 9.28 25.16 -2.37
C GLU A 416 9.66 24.53 -3.73
N PRO A 417 10.30 23.34 -3.82
CA PRO A 417 10.53 22.71 -5.10
C PRO A 417 9.32 21.90 -5.60
N LEU A 418 9.22 21.85 -6.93
CA LEU A 418 8.45 20.88 -7.70
C LEU A 418 9.45 19.97 -8.41
N LEU A 419 9.23 18.66 -8.42
CA LEU A 419 9.93 17.72 -9.29
C LEU A 419 8.91 16.92 -10.10
N VAL A 420 9.17 16.82 -11.40
CA VAL A 420 8.39 16.04 -12.36
C VAL A 420 9.35 15.14 -13.13
N SER A 421 9.19 13.83 -12.98
CA SER A 421 10.11 12.80 -13.50
C SER A 421 9.36 11.61 -14.07
N MET A 422 9.92 10.90 -15.06
CA MET A 422 9.27 9.72 -15.63
C MET A 422 9.45 8.50 -14.69
N ALA A 423 8.39 7.72 -14.47
CA ALA A 423 8.36 6.57 -13.54
C ALA A 423 8.25 5.20 -14.24
N GLY A 424 8.02 5.19 -15.55
CA GLY A 424 7.86 4.00 -16.39
C GLY A 424 7.24 4.40 -17.73
N ALA A 425 6.92 3.43 -18.60
CA ALA A 425 6.21 3.66 -19.85
C ALA A 425 4.91 4.45 -19.60
N ASP A 426 4.79 5.63 -20.23
CA ASP A 426 3.69 6.58 -20.08
C ASP A 426 3.36 7.01 -18.63
N GLN A 427 4.30 6.85 -17.69
CA GLN A 427 4.08 7.14 -16.26
C GLN A 427 4.94 8.31 -15.77
N LEU A 428 4.33 9.20 -15.00
CA LEU A 428 4.93 10.43 -14.49
C LEU A 428 4.79 10.51 -12.97
N LEU A 429 5.91 10.64 -12.25
CA LEU A 429 5.95 10.96 -10.83
C LEU A 429 6.04 12.48 -10.64
N VAL A 430 5.06 13.04 -9.94
CA VAL A 430 4.98 14.46 -9.56
C VAL A 430 5.16 14.58 -8.04
N GLN A 431 6.06 15.47 -7.61
CA GLN A 431 6.42 15.68 -6.21
C GLN A 431 6.46 17.18 -5.89
N CYS A 432 5.78 17.60 -4.83
CA CYS A 432 5.67 19.02 -4.43
C CYS A 432 5.75 19.16 -2.91
N TYR A 433 6.76 19.87 -2.41
CA TYR A 433 6.98 20.13 -0.98
C TYR A 433 7.51 21.56 -0.77
N PRO A 434 7.33 22.16 0.42
CA PRO A 434 6.27 21.89 1.37
C PRO A 434 4.96 22.53 0.87
N ILE A 435 3.87 21.79 0.99
CA ILE A 435 2.54 22.38 1.01
C ILE A 435 2.28 22.70 2.47
N ARG A 436 2.39 23.96 2.85
CA ARG A 436 2.35 24.36 4.26
C ARG A 436 0.97 24.22 4.88
N ALA A 437 0.93 24.14 6.21
CA ALA A 437 -0.31 24.17 6.97
C ALA A 437 -1.19 25.39 6.59
N GLY A 438 -2.40 25.14 6.08
CA GLY A 438 -3.34 26.17 5.61
C GLY A 438 -3.08 26.72 4.21
N GLU A 439 -2.01 26.29 3.53
CA GLU A 439 -1.65 26.79 2.18
C GLU A 439 -2.31 25.96 1.07
N THR A 440 -2.48 26.59 -0.10
CA THR A 440 -2.87 25.94 -1.36
C THR A 440 -1.81 26.20 -2.41
N VAL A 441 -1.32 25.14 -3.04
CA VAL A 441 -0.29 25.17 -4.09
C VAL A 441 -0.83 24.47 -5.33
N LYS A 442 -0.57 25.00 -6.54
CA LYS A 442 -1.01 24.37 -7.79
C LYS A 442 0.18 23.94 -8.63
N VAL A 443 0.02 22.82 -9.33
CA VAL A 443 0.93 22.33 -10.36
C VAL A 443 0.22 22.42 -11.70
N ARG A 444 0.93 22.88 -12.72
CA ARG A 444 0.51 22.86 -14.12
C ARG A 444 1.47 21.97 -14.91
N LEU A 445 0.91 21.11 -15.76
CA LEU A 445 1.64 20.29 -16.71
C LEU A 445 1.14 20.60 -18.13
N GLU A 446 2.04 20.92 -19.05
CA GLU A 446 1.74 20.98 -20.50
C GLU A 446 2.24 19.67 -21.15
N ILE A 447 1.34 19.00 -21.87
CA ILE A 447 1.54 17.63 -22.38
C ILE A 447 1.27 17.63 -23.89
N ALA A 448 2.27 17.25 -24.69
CA ALA A 448 2.08 16.94 -26.11
C ALA A 448 1.63 15.48 -26.25
N VAL A 449 0.55 15.25 -27.01
CA VAL A 449 -0.14 13.96 -27.06
C VAL A 449 -0.31 13.47 -28.50
N PRO A 450 0.18 12.27 -28.86
CA PRO A 450 -0.24 11.60 -30.07
C PRO A 450 -1.62 10.96 -29.85
N LEU A 451 -2.54 11.15 -30.78
CA LEU A 451 -3.84 10.50 -30.76
C LEU A 451 -3.74 9.08 -31.33
N ALA A 452 -4.47 8.14 -30.73
CA ALA A 452 -4.55 6.77 -31.19
C ALA A 452 -5.48 6.67 -32.41
N ILE A 453 -5.01 6.07 -33.51
CA ILE A 453 -5.79 5.92 -34.74
C ILE A 453 -6.53 4.59 -34.70
N ARG A 454 -7.86 4.68 -34.79
CA ARG A 454 -8.76 3.53 -34.82
C ARG A 454 -9.00 3.04 -36.25
N LYS A 455 -9.49 1.79 -36.37
CA LYS A 455 -9.87 1.17 -37.66
C LYS A 455 -11.06 1.86 -38.36
N ASP A 456 -11.89 2.60 -37.62
CA ASP A 456 -12.92 3.49 -38.19
C ASP A 456 -12.35 4.87 -38.59
N GLU A 457 -11.02 4.97 -38.69
CA GLU A 457 -10.22 6.15 -39.06
C GLU A 457 -10.42 7.37 -38.15
N ARG A 458 -11.04 7.21 -36.97
CA ARG A 458 -11.11 8.26 -35.95
C ARG A 458 -9.81 8.35 -35.17
N ALA A 459 -9.48 9.55 -34.71
CA ALA A 459 -8.44 9.78 -33.72
C ALA A 459 -9.06 9.76 -32.32
N SER A 460 -8.48 9.02 -31.38
CA SER A 460 -8.94 8.94 -29.99
C SER A 460 -7.88 9.43 -29.01
N LEU A 461 -8.34 10.21 -28.03
CA LEU A 461 -7.60 10.75 -26.91
C LEU A 461 -8.13 10.13 -25.61
N THR A 462 -7.33 9.30 -24.96
CA THR A 462 -7.53 8.94 -23.55
C THR A 462 -7.00 10.11 -22.70
N LEU A 463 -7.75 10.56 -21.68
CA LEU A 463 -7.30 11.64 -20.78
C LEU A 463 -6.33 11.09 -19.70
N PRO A 464 -5.39 11.91 -19.19
CA PRO A 464 -4.49 11.50 -18.11
C PRO A 464 -5.25 11.25 -16.79
N ALA A 465 -4.73 10.34 -15.96
CA ALA A 465 -5.36 9.93 -14.71
C ALA A 465 -4.33 9.69 -13.60
N PHE A 466 -4.73 9.87 -12.34
CA PHE A 466 -3.92 9.47 -11.18
C PHE A 466 -3.95 7.94 -11.01
N MET A 467 -2.78 7.30 -11.01
CA MET A 467 -2.63 5.88 -10.67
C MET A 467 -2.43 5.69 -9.17
N GLU A 468 -1.54 6.51 -8.59
CA GLU A 468 -1.24 6.53 -7.16
C GLU A 468 -1.21 7.97 -6.66
N ARG A 469 -1.61 8.18 -5.40
CA ARG A 469 -1.61 9.49 -4.75
C ARG A 469 -1.53 9.32 -3.23
N ASN A 470 -0.83 10.23 -2.55
CA ASN A 470 -0.84 10.33 -1.09
C ASN A 470 -1.87 11.37 -0.57
N PHE A 471 -2.85 11.77 -1.38
CA PHE A 471 -3.85 12.79 -1.03
C PHE A 471 -5.28 12.41 -1.47
N ILE A 472 -6.26 12.95 -0.74
CA ILE A 472 -7.67 12.77 -1.07
C ILE A 472 -8.02 13.57 -2.32
N ALA A 473 -8.65 12.95 -3.32
CA ALA A 473 -8.99 13.60 -4.59
C ALA A 473 -10.41 13.19 -5.03
N ASP A 474 -11.36 13.66 -4.23
CA ASP A 474 -12.81 13.43 -4.39
C ASP A 474 -13.47 14.57 -5.19
N ARG A 475 -12.76 15.70 -5.41
CA ARG A 475 -13.25 16.78 -6.26
C ARG A 475 -13.21 16.36 -7.74
N PRO A 476 -14.26 16.61 -8.53
CA PRO A 476 -14.26 16.32 -9.95
C PRO A 476 -13.25 17.21 -10.68
N THR A 477 -12.74 16.69 -11.80
CA THR A 477 -11.88 17.42 -12.74
C THR A 477 -12.76 18.12 -13.77
N ALA A 478 -12.62 19.42 -13.93
CA ALA A 478 -13.21 20.15 -15.04
C ALA A 478 -12.46 19.80 -16.34
N VAL A 479 -13.17 19.66 -17.46
CA VAL A 479 -12.61 19.33 -18.77
C VAL A 479 -13.09 20.34 -19.81
N ASP A 480 -12.19 20.84 -20.66
CA ASP A 480 -12.50 21.65 -21.86
C ASP A 480 -11.54 21.26 -23.00
N ILE A 481 -12.05 20.52 -23.98
CA ILE A 481 -11.30 20.03 -25.14
C ILE A 481 -11.89 20.63 -26.42
N LYS A 482 -11.06 21.38 -27.16
CA LYS A 482 -11.43 22.03 -28.41
C LYS A 482 -10.79 21.32 -29.59
N SER A 483 -11.54 21.10 -30.67
CA SER A 483 -10.91 20.70 -31.93
C SER A 483 -10.37 21.91 -32.68
N THR A 484 -9.26 21.69 -33.39
CA THR A 484 -8.61 22.70 -34.24
C THR A 484 -8.96 22.54 -35.71
N THR A 485 -9.68 21.48 -36.10
CA THR A 485 -10.16 21.27 -37.47
C THR A 485 -11.67 21.43 -37.54
N ALA A 486 -12.17 22.16 -38.55
CA ALA A 486 -13.60 22.43 -38.74
C ALA A 486 -14.45 21.16 -39.00
N ALA A 487 -13.81 20.05 -39.40
CA ALA A 487 -14.43 18.73 -39.52
C ALA A 487 -14.34 17.90 -38.22
N GLY A 488 -13.42 18.27 -37.32
CA GLY A 488 -13.14 17.60 -36.05
C GLY A 488 -14.24 17.87 -35.04
N ARG A 489 -15.31 17.06 -35.07
CA ARG A 489 -16.30 17.07 -34.00
C ARG A 489 -15.82 16.16 -32.87
N PRO A 490 -15.40 16.68 -31.71
CA PRO A 490 -15.10 15.83 -30.56
C PRO A 490 -16.40 15.14 -30.11
N SER A 491 -16.27 13.86 -29.78
CA SER A 491 -17.35 13.02 -29.29
C SER A 491 -16.81 12.20 -28.12
N PRO A 492 -17.42 12.30 -26.93
CA PRO A 492 -16.93 11.53 -25.80
C PRO A 492 -17.47 10.10 -25.84
N LEU A 493 -16.88 9.20 -25.06
CA LEU A 493 -17.52 7.94 -24.74
C LEU A 493 -18.85 8.19 -24.01
N ALA A 494 -19.85 7.33 -24.24
CA ALA A 494 -21.15 7.42 -23.58
C ALA A 494 -20.99 7.28 -22.06
N GLY A 495 -21.73 8.09 -21.29
CA GLY A 495 -21.66 8.08 -19.82
C GLY A 495 -20.49 8.84 -19.18
N SER A 496 -19.55 9.37 -19.97
CA SER A 496 -18.36 10.11 -19.50
C SER A 496 -18.62 11.38 -18.68
N GLY A 497 -19.83 11.95 -18.72
CA GLY A 497 -20.15 13.25 -18.10
C GLY A 497 -19.72 14.49 -18.91
N LEU A 498 -19.15 14.29 -20.10
CA LEU A 498 -18.77 15.37 -21.02
C LEU A 498 -19.88 15.67 -22.03
N ILE A 499 -20.08 16.95 -22.35
CA ILE A 499 -21.11 17.45 -23.28
C ILE A 499 -20.51 18.40 -24.33
N ASN A 500 -21.08 18.39 -25.54
CA ASN A 500 -20.68 19.34 -26.58
C ASN A 500 -21.34 20.70 -26.31
N LEU A 501 -20.53 21.70 -25.96
CA LEU A 501 -20.98 23.10 -25.84
C LEU A 501 -21.11 23.77 -27.22
N SER A 502 -20.30 23.33 -28.18
CA SER A 502 -20.39 23.68 -29.59
C SER A 502 -19.97 22.47 -30.45
N PRO A 503 -20.12 22.51 -31.78
CA PRO A 503 -19.65 21.42 -32.66
C PRO A 503 -18.15 21.10 -32.54
N GLU A 504 -17.36 22.05 -32.05
CA GLU A 504 -15.89 21.98 -31.95
C GLU A 504 -15.40 21.92 -30.48
N CYS A 505 -16.28 22.06 -29.48
CA CYS A 505 -15.92 22.23 -28.07
C CYS A 505 -16.68 21.25 -27.18
N LEU A 506 -15.92 20.37 -26.52
CA LEU A 506 -16.39 19.39 -25.54
C LEU A 506 -16.01 19.84 -24.13
N SER A 507 -16.96 19.97 -23.21
CA SER A 507 -16.69 20.36 -21.83
C SER A 507 -17.60 19.64 -20.82
N GLY A 508 -17.17 19.56 -19.57
CA GLY A 508 -17.93 18.96 -18.49
C GLY A 508 -17.10 18.79 -17.23
N THR A 509 -17.58 17.95 -16.32
CA THR A 509 -16.87 17.58 -15.09
C THR A 509 -16.88 16.07 -14.93
N VAL A 510 -15.70 15.50 -14.65
CA VAL A 510 -15.50 14.05 -14.57
C VAL A 510 -14.92 13.67 -13.20
N THR A 511 -15.31 12.52 -12.65
CA THR A 511 -14.73 12.05 -11.38
C THR A 511 -13.35 11.44 -11.61
N ALA A 512 -12.54 11.35 -10.54
CA ALA A 512 -11.26 10.63 -10.60
C ALA A 512 -11.46 9.13 -10.92
N GLU A 513 -12.61 8.56 -10.55
CA GLU A 513 -12.97 7.18 -10.85
C GLU A 513 -13.23 6.98 -12.36
N GLN A 514 -14.01 7.85 -13.00
CA GLN A 514 -14.25 7.82 -14.45
C GLN A 514 -12.95 7.98 -15.26
N LEU A 515 -12.06 8.89 -14.83
CA LEU A 515 -10.71 9.04 -15.42
C LEU A 515 -9.89 7.75 -15.26
N SER A 516 -9.87 7.14 -14.07
CA SER A 516 -9.14 5.89 -13.85
C SER A 516 -9.68 4.70 -14.64
N ARG A 517 -10.98 4.66 -14.96
CA ARG A 517 -11.59 3.62 -15.80
C ARG A 517 -11.50 3.85 -17.31
N PHE A 518 -10.86 4.95 -17.73
CA PHE A 518 -10.77 5.39 -19.13
C PHE A 518 -12.13 5.75 -19.77
N GLU A 519 -13.16 5.98 -18.95
CA GLU A 519 -14.52 6.32 -19.39
C GLU A 519 -14.60 7.71 -20.02
N CYS A 520 -13.59 8.56 -19.83
CA CYS A 520 -13.52 9.92 -20.35
C CYS A 520 -12.70 10.03 -21.65
N THR A 521 -12.75 9.02 -22.52
CA THR A 521 -12.07 9.06 -23.83
C THR A 521 -12.80 9.98 -24.81
N VAL A 522 -12.05 10.82 -25.54
CA VAL A 522 -12.54 11.75 -26.57
C VAL A 522 -12.15 11.23 -27.95
N SER A 523 -13.12 11.00 -28.84
CA SER A 523 -12.88 10.62 -30.23
C SER A 523 -13.24 11.75 -31.19
N VAL A 524 -12.36 12.03 -32.14
CA VAL A 524 -12.45 13.12 -33.12
C VAL A 524 -12.49 12.53 -34.53
N PHE A 525 -13.36 13.07 -35.37
CA PHE A 525 -13.41 12.71 -36.79
C PHE A 525 -12.18 13.20 -37.54
N ARG A 526 -11.71 12.41 -38.50
CA ARG A 526 -10.63 12.76 -39.44
C ARG A 526 -11.25 12.99 -40.82
N ASN A 527 -10.80 14.02 -41.52
CA ASN A 527 -11.20 14.28 -42.90
C ASN A 527 -10.49 13.28 -43.83
N LEU A 528 -11.18 12.19 -44.15
CA LEU A 528 -10.64 11.12 -45.01
C LEU A 528 -10.14 11.60 -46.38
N SER A 529 -10.65 12.72 -46.89
CA SER A 529 -10.18 13.31 -48.15
C SER A 529 -8.78 13.90 -48.00
N ALA A 530 -8.49 14.58 -46.88
CA ALA A 530 -7.15 15.06 -46.56
C ALA A 530 -6.24 13.91 -46.09
N SER A 531 -6.76 12.99 -45.29
CA SER A 531 -5.99 11.85 -44.76
C SER A 531 -5.53 10.88 -45.86
N ARG A 532 -6.29 10.70 -46.95
CA ARG A 532 -5.87 9.92 -48.13
C ARG A 532 -4.85 10.63 -49.01
N ILE A 533 -4.74 11.95 -48.94
CA ILE A 533 -3.74 12.73 -49.68
C ILE A 533 -2.39 12.64 -48.97
N TYR A 534 -2.38 12.71 -47.63
CA TYR A 534 -1.13 12.81 -46.88
C TYR A 534 -0.62 11.48 -46.31
N GLY A 535 -1.45 10.63 -45.71
CA GLY A 535 -1.04 9.34 -45.12
C GLY A 535 -0.03 9.40 -43.94
N LYS A 536 0.71 10.50 -43.81
CA LYS A 536 1.68 10.82 -42.78
C LYS A 536 1.67 12.33 -42.47
N VAL A 537 2.14 12.67 -41.27
CA VAL A 537 2.49 14.03 -40.84
C VAL A 537 4.00 14.15 -40.72
N TRP A 538 4.52 15.37 -40.86
CA TRP A 538 5.95 15.62 -40.70
C TRP A 538 6.21 17.00 -40.07
N CYS A 539 7.34 17.13 -39.38
CA CYS A 539 7.80 18.41 -38.86
C CYS A 539 9.29 18.59 -39.17
N LYS A 540 9.72 19.85 -39.24
CA LYS A 540 11.14 20.19 -39.33
C LYS A 540 11.70 20.27 -37.92
N ALA A 541 12.80 19.57 -37.65
CA ALA A 541 13.63 19.94 -36.52
C ALA A 541 14.38 21.24 -36.86
N ASP A 542 14.24 22.25 -36.00
CA ASP A 542 15.00 23.49 -36.11
C ASP A 542 16.49 23.20 -35.83
N PRO A 543 17.45 23.97 -36.38
CA PRO A 543 18.86 23.56 -36.51
C PRO A 543 19.64 23.45 -35.19
N CYS A 544 18.98 23.59 -34.03
CA CYS A 544 19.59 23.56 -32.70
C CYS A 544 19.60 22.18 -32.03
N ALA A 545 18.83 21.19 -32.52
CA ALA A 545 18.73 19.86 -31.88
C ALA A 545 19.21 18.71 -32.79
N VAL A 546 18.58 18.53 -33.96
CA VAL A 546 18.92 17.48 -34.94
C VAL A 546 18.70 18.07 -36.34
N ASN A 547 19.65 17.92 -37.28
CA ASN A 547 19.45 18.35 -38.67
C ASN A 547 18.64 17.30 -39.45
N ALA A 548 17.38 17.11 -39.05
CA ALA A 548 16.52 16.01 -39.51
C ALA A 548 15.06 16.42 -39.70
N GLU A 549 14.35 15.64 -40.50
CA GLU A 549 12.89 15.70 -40.64
C GLU A 549 12.28 14.48 -39.96
N VAL A 550 11.29 14.71 -39.10
CA VAL A 550 10.58 13.67 -38.35
C VAL A 550 9.20 13.48 -38.95
N GLU A 551 8.88 12.23 -39.28
CA GLU A 551 7.60 11.82 -39.86
C GLU A 551 6.85 10.87 -38.91
N ARG A 552 5.51 10.88 -38.98
CA ARG A 552 4.64 9.86 -38.35
C ARG A 552 3.57 9.40 -39.33
N PHE A 553 3.45 8.09 -39.50
CA PHE A 553 2.46 7.47 -40.39
C PHE A 553 1.09 7.38 -39.70
N LEU A 554 0.06 7.94 -40.34
CA LEU A 554 -1.28 8.06 -39.76
C LEU A 554 -2.16 6.83 -40.06
N ARG A 555 -1.76 5.67 -39.53
CA ARG A 555 -2.44 4.38 -39.70
C ARG A 555 -2.79 3.74 -38.36
N ALA A 556 -3.83 2.90 -38.35
CA ALA A 556 -4.07 1.99 -37.23
C ALA A 556 -2.92 0.98 -37.09
N PRO A 557 -2.57 0.53 -35.87
CA PRO A 557 -1.52 -0.47 -35.67
C PRO A 557 -1.88 -1.81 -36.31
N HIS A 558 -0.85 -2.56 -36.69
CA HIS A 558 -0.94 -3.89 -37.27
C HIS A 558 0.23 -4.73 -36.73
N TYR A 559 -0.02 -6.02 -36.50
CA TYR A 559 0.97 -6.97 -35.97
C TYR A 559 0.96 -8.21 -36.85
N SER A 560 1.96 -8.36 -37.73
CA SER A 560 2.11 -9.53 -38.60
C SER A 560 2.82 -10.70 -37.89
N GLY A 561 2.94 -11.85 -38.55
CA GLY A 561 3.64 -13.05 -38.05
C GLY A 561 2.93 -13.84 -36.94
N LEU A 562 2.00 -13.23 -36.19
CA LEU A 562 1.31 -13.86 -35.06
C LEU A 562 0.39 -15.01 -35.48
N LYS A 563 0.57 -16.17 -34.85
CA LYS A 563 -0.33 -17.34 -34.96
C LYS A 563 -0.88 -17.78 -33.61
N ARG A 564 -0.19 -17.45 -32.51
CA ARG A 564 -0.49 -17.95 -31.17
C ARG A 564 -0.54 -16.84 -30.13
N LEU A 565 -1.54 -16.89 -29.24
CA LEU A 565 -1.68 -15.96 -28.11
C LEU A 565 -1.79 -16.71 -26.77
N LEU A 566 -0.89 -16.37 -25.85
CA LEU A 566 -1.01 -16.72 -24.43
C LEU A 566 -1.77 -15.59 -23.73
N ILE A 567 -3.03 -15.84 -23.37
CA ILE A 567 -3.91 -14.83 -22.75
C ILE A 567 -3.85 -15.02 -21.23
N LEU A 568 -3.27 -14.04 -20.55
CA LEU A 568 -3.17 -13.98 -19.09
C LEU A 568 -4.20 -12.98 -18.55
N ILE A 569 -5.05 -13.41 -17.63
CA ILE A 569 -6.10 -12.59 -17.03
C ILE A 569 -5.90 -12.54 -15.51
N ASP A 570 -5.72 -11.34 -14.97
CA ASP A 570 -5.68 -11.07 -13.53
C ASP A 570 -7.02 -11.44 -12.87
N GLY A 571 -7.01 -12.37 -11.91
CA GLY A 571 -8.19 -12.79 -11.15
C GLY A 571 -8.50 -11.96 -9.89
N SER A 572 -8.02 -10.72 -9.83
CA SER A 572 -8.31 -9.78 -8.74
C SER A 572 -9.74 -9.23 -8.78
N GLU A 573 -10.21 -8.73 -7.63
CA GLU A 573 -11.48 -8.01 -7.50
C GLU A 573 -11.57 -6.81 -8.47
N GLY A 574 -10.43 -6.22 -8.85
CA GLY A 574 -10.36 -5.12 -9.81
C GLY A 574 -10.74 -5.50 -11.24
N THR A 575 -10.54 -6.76 -11.64
CA THR A 575 -10.96 -7.28 -12.96
C THR A 575 -12.46 -7.59 -13.03
N LYS A 576 -13.09 -7.86 -11.88
CA LYS A 576 -14.48 -8.34 -11.76
C LYS A 576 -15.53 -7.52 -12.54
N PRO A 577 -15.50 -6.16 -12.56
CA PRO A 577 -16.46 -5.38 -13.34
C PRO A 577 -16.37 -5.61 -14.85
N TYR A 578 -15.19 -6.00 -15.35
CA TYR A 578 -14.88 -6.11 -16.77
C TYR A 578 -15.08 -7.52 -17.33
N LEU A 579 -15.28 -8.55 -16.51
CA LEU A 579 -15.39 -9.96 -16.94
C LEU A 579 -16.41 -10.19 -18.06
N ASN A 580 -17.53 -9.47 -18.03
CA ASN A 580 -18.53 -9.53 -19.10
C ASN A 580 -17.99 -8.99 -20.43
N GLN A 581 -17.32 -7.83 -20.41
CA GLN A 581 -16.72 -7.23 -21.61
C GLN A 581 -15.53 -8.06 -22.11
N ILE A 582 -14.69 -8.58 -21.20
CA ILE A 582 -13.59 -9.49 -21.54
C ILE A 582 -14.14 -10.76 -22.21
N SER A 583 -15.17 -11.39 -21.63
CA SER A 583 -15.80 -12.59 -22.21
C SER A 583 -16.39 -12.33 -23.59
N GLU A 584 -17.11 -11.22 -23.83
CA GLU A 584 -17.63 -10.90 -25.17
C GLU A 584 -16.52 -10.51 -26.17
N GLY A 585 -15.47 -9.79 -25.72
CA GLY A 585 -14.32 -9.45 -26.56
C GLY A 585 -13.53 -10.68 -26.99
N LEU A 586 -13.21 -11.59 -26.05
CA LEU A 586 -12.46 -12.81 -26.32
C LEU A 586 -13.18 -13.79 -27.26
N LYS A 587 -14.51 -13.79 -27.32
CA LYS A 587 -15.28 -14.57 -28.32
C LYS A 587 -15.01 -14.14 -29.77
N ALA A 588 -14.56 -12.91 -29.98
CA ALA A 588 -14.24 -12.39 -31.31
C ALA A 588 -12.81 -12.74 -31.79
N LEU A 589 -12.06 -13.56 -31.02
CA LEU A 589 -10.78 -14.10 -31.47
C LEU A 589 -10.96 -14.92 -32.77
N PRO A 590 -10.24 -14.61 -33.85
CA PRO A 590 -10.38 -15.30 -35.13
C PRO A 590 -9.85 -16.73 -35.08
N GLY A 591 -10.38 -17.61 -35.94
CA GLY A 591 -9.85 -18.97 -36.12
C GLY A 591 -8.45 -19.03 -36.75
N SER A 592 -7.88 -17.91 -37.20
CA SER A 592 -6.49 -17.80 -37.65
C SER A 592 -5.49 -17.67 -36.51
N LEU A 593 -5.95 -17.39 -35.28
CA LEU A 593 -5.13 -17.31 -34.08
C LEU A 593 -5.53 -18.45 -33.14
N GLU A 594 -4.55 -19.21 -32.68
CA GLU A 594 -4.76 -20.16 -31.60
C GLU A 594 -4.50 -19.49 -30.25
N ALA A 595 -5.32 -19.79 -29.24
CA ALA A 595 -5.13 -19.23 -27.90
C ALA A 595 -5.12 -20.29 -26.80
N SER A 596 -4.40 -19.98 -25.73
CA SER A 596 -4.53 -20.63 -24.42
C SER A 596 -4.78 -19.54 -23.37
N ILE A 597 -5.68 -19.81 -22.41
CA ILE A 597 -6.13 -18.83 -21.40
C ILE A 597 -5.75 -19.31 -20.00
N LYS A 598 -5.00 -18.47 -19.28
CA LYS A 598 -4.59 -18.67 -17.88
C LYS A 598 -5.16 -17.54 -17.01
N ILE A 599 -5.79 -17.92 -15.91
CA ILE A 599 -6.29 -16.98 -14.89
C ILE A 599 -5.26 -16.95 -13.75
N VAL A 600 -4.82 -15.76 -13.37
CA VAL A 600 -3.98 -15.57 -12.18
C VAL A 600 -4.88 -15.58 -10.95
N GLY A 601 -4.49 -16.34 -9.94
CA GLY A 601 -5.13 -16.40 -8.63
C GLY A 601 -4.12 -16.83 -7.58
N ASP A 602 -4.55 -17.04 -6.33
CA ASP A 602 -3.66 -17.61 -5.29
C ASP A 602 -3.06 -18.97 -5.73
N GLN A 603 -3.75 -19.67 -6.63
CA GLN A 603 -3.22 -20.75 -7.46
C GLN A 603 -3.62 -20.46 -8.93
N PRO A 604 -2.66 -20.19 -9.84
CA PRO A 604 -2.98 -19.93 -11.24
C PRO A 604 -3.67 -21.12 -11.90
N THR A 605 -4.75 -20.87 -12.63
CA THR A 605 -5.59 -21.92 -13.22
C THR A 605 -5.65 -21.75 -14.74
N ALA A 606 -5.36 -22.82 -15.48
CA ALA A 606 -5.61 -22.86 -16.93
C ALA A 606 -7.11 -23.01 -17.18
N LEU A 607 -7.77 -21.93 -17.61
CA LEU A 607 -9.17 -21.97 -18.03
C LEU A 607 -9.31 -22.68 -19.37
N PHE A 608 -8.33 -22.52 -20.26
CA PHE A 608 -8.29 -23.16 -21.57
C PHE A 608 -6.86 -23.58 -21.91
N GLY A 609 -6.55 -24.84 -21.65
CA GLY A 609 -5.22 -25.42 -21.84
C GLY A 609 -4.97 -25.91 -23.27
N GLY A 610 -3.75 -25.67 -23.75
CA GLY A 610 -3.35 -25.96 -25.13
C GLY A 610 -3.77 -24.87 -26.11
N PHE A 611 -3.00 -24.71 -27.19
CA PHE A 611 -3.36 -23.82 -28.28
C PHE A 611 -4.46 -24.48 -29.13
N LYS A 612 -5.61 -23.82 -29.26
CA LYS A 612 -6.67 -24.17 -30.21
C LYS A 612 -7.19 -22.91 -30.92
N PRO A 613 -7.67 -23.01 -32.18
CA PRO A 613 -8.23 -21.89 -32.92
C PRO A 613 -9.33 -21.11 -32.20
N GLY A 614 -9.27 -19.78 -32.31
CA GLY A 614 -10.32 -18.87 -31.87
C GLY A 614 -11.66 -19.16 -32.53
N GLY A 615 -12.75 -18.90 -31.81
CA GLY A 615 -14.11 -19.18 -32.28
C GLY A 615 -14.48 -20.67 -32.35
N SER A 616 -13.58 -21.60 -32.01
CA SER A 616 -13.94 -23.02 -31.87
C SER A 616 -14.98 -23.24 -30.74
N PRO A 617 -15.88 -24.24 -30.84
CA PRO A 617 -16.93 -24.45 -29.83
C PRO A 617 -16.39 -24.61 -28.41
N ASP A 618 -15.31 -25.39 -28.24
CA ASP A 618 -14.61 -25.57 -26.97
C ASP A 618 -14.11 -24.24 -26.39
N TYR A 619 -13.52 -23.38 -27.24
CA TYR A 619 -12.98 -22.08 -26.85
C TYR A 619 -14.11 -21.11 -26.43
N ILE A 620 -15.19 -21.03 -27.22
CA ILE A 620 -16.35 -20.19 -26.89
C ILE A 620 -17.01 -20.64 -25.58
N ALA A 621 -17.08 -21.95 -25.32
CA ALA A 621 -17.57 -22.49 -24.06
C ALA A 621 -16.70 -22.04 -22.87
N ALA A 622 -15.38 -22.26 -22.95
CA ALA A 622 -14.44 -21.86 -21.88
C ALA A 622 -14.42 -20.34 -21.64
N VAL A 623 -14.46 -19.52 -22.69
CA VAL A 623 -14.58 -18.04 -22.58
C VAL A 623 -15.91 -17.61 -21.98
N SER A 624 -16.98 -18.39 -22.15
CA SER A 624 -18.28 -18.12 -21.51
C SER A 624 -18.27 -18.43 -20.00
N ASP A 625 -17.42 -19.36 -19.56
CA ASP A 625 -17.25 -19.71 -18.14
C ASP A 625 -16.50 -18.63 -17.33
N LEU A 626 -15.81 -17.67 -17.98
CA LEU A 626 -15.23 -16.48 -17.32
C LEU A 626 -16.24 -15.75 -16.42
N LYS A 627 -17.51 -15.72 -16.82
CA LYS A 627 -18.60 -15.04 -16.09
C LYS A 627 -19.01 -15.75 -14.79
N LYS A 628 -18.53 -16.98 -14.57
CA LYS A 628 -18.80 -17.81 -13.39
C LYS A 628 -17.65 -17.77 -12.36
N LEU A 629 -16.51 -17.17 -12.70
CA LEU A 629 -15.34 -17.10 -11.84
C LEU A 629 -15.56 -16.07 -10.72
N ASP A 630 -15.33 -16.48 -9.47
CA ASP A 630 -15.33 -15.56 -8.33
C ASP A 630 -13.94 -14.94 -8.17
N MET A 631 -13.76 -13.78 -8.81
CA MET A 631 -12.54 -12.97 -8.65
C MET A 631 -12.58 -12.28 -7.30
N ALA A 632 -11.50 -12.42 -6.52
CA ALA A 632 -11.46 -12.00 -5.12
C ALA A 632 -10.06 -11.55 -4.69
N GLY A 633 -10.00 -10.47 -3.92
CA GLY A 633 -8.75 -9.92 -3.40
C GLY A 633 -7.83 -9.36 -4.49
N GLY A 634 -6.53 -9.33 -4.21
CA GLY A 634 -5.49 -8.88 -5.14
C GLY A 634 -4.57 -10.04 -5.53
N GLN A 635 -4.07 -10.01 -6.77
CA GLN A 635 -3.17 -11.03 -7.32
C GLN A 635 -1.81 -10.42 -7.65
N ASP A 636 -0.79 -11.27 -7.69
CA ASP A 636 0.55 -10.92 -8.17
C ASP A 636 0.82 -11.74 -9.42
N ASP A 637 0.80 -11.06 -10.56
CA ASP A 637 0.86 -11.70 -11.86
C ASP A 637 2.29 -12.10 -12.26
N PHE A 638 3.31 -11.63 -11.53
CA PHE A 638 4.72 -11.72 -11.94
C PHE A 638 5.14 -13.13 -12.36
N ALA A 639 4.88 -14.13 -11.51
CA ALA A 639 5.30 -15.49 -11.77
C ALA A 639 4.64 -16.09 -13.01
N SER A 640 3.34 -15.81 -13.23
CA SER A 640 2.60 -16.30 -14.39
C SER A 640 2.96 -15.54 -15.67
N LEU A 641 3.19 -14.23 -15.58
CA LEU A 641 3.64 -13.42 -16.71
C LEU A 641 5.04 -13.83 -17.18
N ARG A 642 5.98 -14.03 -16.23
CA ARG A 642 7.33 -14.52 -16.51
C ARG A 642 7.32 -15.89 -17.20
N GLU A 643 6.48 -16.82 -16.73
CA GLU A 643 6.30 -18.14 -17.35
C GLU A 643 5.73 -18.04 -18.78
N SER A 644 4.69 -17.24 -18.98
CA SER A 644 4.09 -17.01 -20.31
C SER A 644 5.09 -16.37 -21.29
N LEU A 645 5.88 -15.39 -20.84
CA LEU A 645 6.92 -14.75 -21.67
C LEU A 645 8.07 -15.71 -21.99
N GLN A 646 8.48 -16.56 -21.04
CA GLN A 646 9.46 -17.63 -21.29
C GLN A 646 8.96 -18.66 -22.31
N SER A 647 7.67 -19.02 -22.25
CA SER A 647 7.05 -19.90 -23.23
C SER A 647 6.98 -19.26 -24.62
N ALA A 648 6.49 -18.02 -24.70
CA ALA A 648 6.43 -17.26 -25.95
C ALA A 648 7.81 -17.09 -26.60
N ALA A 649 8.84 -16.77 -25.80
CA ALA A 649 10.22 -16.60 -26.24
C ALA A 649 10.84 -17.82 -26.95
N GLY A 650 10.27 -19.02 -26.79
CA GLY A 650 10.71 -20.22 -27.49
C GLY A 650 10.27 -20.30 -28.96
N THR A 651 9.44 -19.39 -29.43
CA THR A 651 8.80 -19.43 -30.76
C THR A 651 8.64 -18.03 -31.35
N GLU A 652 8.65 -17.87 -32.68
CA GLU A 652 8.58 -16.55 -33.33
C GLU A 652 7.15 -16.05 -33.56
N ASP A 653 6.15 -16.94 -33.49
CA ASP A 653 4.75 -16.71 -33.82
C ASP A 653 3.82 -16.60 -32.60
N THR A 654 4.37 -16.63 -31.38
CA THR A 654 3.62 -16.58 -30.12
C THR A 654 3.83 -15.25 -29.38
N ALA A 655 2.74 -14.60 -28.97
CA ALA A 655 2.75 -13.42 -28.12
C ALA A 655 1.94 -13.63 -26.82
N VAL A 656 2.13 -12.74 -25.85
CA VAL A 656 1.39 -12.71 -24.59
C VAL A 656 0.44 -11.52 -24.59
N LEU A 657 -0.84 -11.76 -24.30
CA LEU A 657 -1.84 -10.72 -24.02
C LEU A 657 -2.11 -10.72 -22.51
N TRP A 658 -1.83 -9.62 -21.83
CA TRP A 658 -1.98 -9.48 -20.39
C TRP A 658 -3.10 -8.48 -20.05
N LEU A 659 -4.20 -8.99 -19.50
CA LEU A 659 -5.36 -8.22 -19.05
C LEU A 659 -5.30 -8.07 -17.53
N HIS A 660 -5.02 -6.87 -17.02
CA HIS A 660 -4.70 -6.70 -15.60
C HIS A 660 -5.31 -5.45 -14.93
N ALA A 661 -5.57 -5.54 -13.62
CA ALA A 661 -6.00 -4.41 -12.79
C ALA A 661 -4.79 -3.77 -12.05
N ALA A 662 -4.89 -3.51 -10.76
CA ALA A 662 -3.76 -2.96 -9.99
C ALA A 662 -2.71 -4.06 -9.72
N GLN A 663 -1.43 -3.75 -9.92
CA GLN A 663 -0.29 -4.61 -9.60
C GLN A 663 0.73 -3.84 -8.71
N PRO A 664 0.34 -3.43 -7.49
CA PRO A 664 1.16 -2.63 -6.56
C PRO A 664 2.21 -3.45 -5.80
N ILE A 665 2.29 -4.75 -6.04
CA ILE A 665 3.22 -5.67 -5.40
C ILE A 665 3.81 -6.59 -6.48
N THR A 666 5.00 -7.12 -6.24
CA THR A 666 5.60 -8.15 -7.07
C THR A 666 6.43 -9.11 -6.22
N SER A 667 6.44 -10.39 -6.57
CA SER A 667 7.23 -11.45 -5.92
C SER A 667 8.62 -11.66 -6.54
N GLY A 668 8.95 -10.95 -7.62
CA GLY A 668 10.25 -11.05 -8.28
C GLY A 668 10.76 -9.71 -8.79
N ASP A 669 11.82 -9.76 -9.59
CA ASP A 669 12.51 -8.58 -10.09
C ASP A 669 11.97 -8.14 -11.47
N PRO A 670 11.42 -6.91 -11.62
CA PRO A 670 11.00 -6.34 -12.92
C PRO A 670 12.08 -6.39 -14.01
N VAL A 671 13.36 -6.41 -13.63
CA VAL A 671 14.49 -6.57 -14.56
C VAL A 671 14.43 -7.90 -15.31
N GLU A 672 13.86 -8.97 -14.74
CA GLU A 672 13.67 -10.25 -15.44
C GLU A 672 12.68 -10.14 -16.60
N ILE A 673 11.54 -9.47 -16.39
CA ILE A 673 10.52 -9.24 -17.42
C ILE A 673 11.12 -8.38 -18.54
N ASN A 674 11.81 -7.30 -18.18
CA ASN A 674 12.52 -6.44 -19.12
C ASN A 674 13.58 -7.22 -19.93
N LYS A 675 14.34 -8.11 -19.27
CA LYS A 675 15.32 -8.98 -19.92
C LYS A 675 14.68 -9.96 -20.90
N LEU A 676 13.56 -10.59 -20.55
CA LEU A 676 12.85 -11.51 -21.45
C LEU A 676 12.38 -10.81 -22.72
N ILE A 677 11.75 -9.64 -22.59
CA ILE A 677 11.21 -8.87 -23.72
C ILE A 677 12.34 -8.31 -24.62
N ARG A 678 13.50 -7.96 -24.05
CA ARG A 678 14.64 -7.40 -24.81
C ARG A 678 15.59 -8.43 -25.43
N THR A 679 15.91 -9.49 -24.69
CA THR A 679 17.09 -10.35 -24.96
C THR A 679 16.77 -11.78 -25.36
N ALA A 680 15.51 -12.23 -25.28
CA ALA A 680 15.11 -13.47 -25.93
C ALA A 680 15.38 -13.39 -27.44
N SER A 681 15.85 -14.49 -28.05
CA SER A 681 16.16 -14.55 -29.48
C SER A 681 15.00 -14.07 -30.36
N ASN A 682 13.78 -14.44 -29.96
CA ASN A 682 12.55 -14.20 -30.71
C ASN A 682 11.77 -12.96 -30.20
N ARG A 683 12.26 -12.29 -29.15
CA ARG A 683 11.67 -11.06 -28.53
C ARG A 683 10.13 -11.03 -28.52
N PRO A 684 9.47 -11.91 -27.75
CA PRO A 684 8.01 -12.07 -27.83
C PRO A 684 7.28 -10.78 -27.48
N TYR A 685 6.22 -10.48 -28.23
CA TYR A 685 5.34 -9.35 -27.90
C TYR A 685 4.59 -9.60 -26.59
N LEU A 686 4.64 -8.61 -25.70
CA LEU A 686 3.78 -8.41 -24.55
C LEU A 686 2.78 -7.31 -24.87
N PHE A 687 1.55 -7.70 -25.17
CA PHE A 687 0.40 -6.81 -25.27
C PHE A 687 -0.16 -6.56 -23.87
N ASP A 688 0.16 -5.41 -23.31
CA ASP A 688 -0.26 -4.96 -21.99
C ASP A 688 -1.56 -4.16 -22.12
N MET A 689 -2.65 -4.70 -21.56
CA MET A 689 -3.97 -4.07 -21.54
C MET A 689 -4.44 -3.84 -20.10
N THR A 690 -4.08 -2.68 -19.57
CA THR A 690 -4.57 -2.22 -18.28
C THR A 690 -6.08 -1.97 -18.30
N LEU A 691 -6.79 -2.53 -17.31
CA LEU A 691 -8.25 -2.40 -17.17
C LEU A 691 -8.64 -1.06 -16.51
N GLN A 692 -7.79 -0.53 -15.64
CA GLN A 692 -7.93 0.76 -14.96
C GLN A 692 -6.54 1.37 -14.65
N ALA A 693 -6.41 2.70 -14.68
CA ALA A 693 -5.21 3.41 -14.27
C ALA A 693 -4.92 3.16 -12.78
N ALA A 694 -3.96 2.27 -12.51
CA ALA A 694 -3.57 1.81 -11.18
C ALA A 694 -2.09 1.39 -11.20
N PRO A 695 -1.39 1.38 -10.05
CA PRO A 695 0.03 1.01 -9.96
C PRO A 695 0.36 -0.31 -10.67
N ASN A 696 1.54 -0.37 -11.30
CA ASN A 696 2.10 -1.57 -11.88
C ASN A 696 3.62 -1.61 -11.61
N GLU A 697 4.01 -2.29 -10.53
CA GLU A 697 5.40 -2.46 -10.12
C GLU A 697 6.12 -3.57 -10.92
N ILE A 698 5.38 -4.48 -11.56
CA ILE A 698 5.95 -5.54 -12.44
C ILE A 698 6.66 -4.94 -13.66
N LEU A 699 6.21 -3.76 -14.12
CA LEU A 699 6.84 -3.00 -15.21
C LEU A 699 7.57 -1.73 -14.72
N ALA A 700 7.88 -1.63 -13.42
CA ALA A 700 8.65 -0.50 -12.88
C ALA A 700 10.01 -0.34 -13.60
N GLY A 701 10.34 0.89 -14.00
CA GLY A 701 11.56 1.19 -14.75
C GLY A 701 11.59 0.67 -16.19
N VAL A 702 10.51 0.06 -16.70
CA VAL A 702 10.39 -0.36 -18.10
C VAL A 702 9.76 0.77 -18.91
N TYR A 703 10.54 1.39 -19.81
CA TYR A 703 10.14 2.59 -20.56
C TYR A 703 9.63 2.32 -21.99
N ALA A 704 10.39 1.64 -22.86
CA ALA A 704 9.97 1.35 -24.24
C ALA A 704 10.75 0.18 -24.92
N PRO A 705 10.75 -1.07 -24.39
CA PRO A 705 11.34 -2.19 -25.13
C PRO A 705 10.46 -2.51 -26.34
N ARG A 706 11.05 -2.82 -27.50
CA ARG A 706 10.30 -3.08 -28.76
C ARG A 706 9.20 -4.15 -28.64
N GLY A 707 9.37 -5.12 -27.74
CA GLY A 707 8.37 -6.15 -27.50
C GLY A 707 7.24 -5.76 -26.52
N LEU A 708 7.29 -4.61 -25.82
CA LEU A 708 6.19 -4.15 -24.97
C LEU A 708 5.26 -3.23 -25.77
N VAL A 709 3.99 -3.61 -25.87
CA VAL A 709 2.95 -2.86 -26.57
C VAL A 709 1.83 -2.57 -25.60
N ARG A 710 1.69 -1.30 -25.18
CA ARG A 710 0.57 -0.82 -24.36
C ARG A 710 -0.65 -0.65 -25.25
N LEU A 711 -1.66 -1.51 -25.07
CA LEU A 711 -2.90 -1.43 -25.87
C LEU A 711 -3.73 -0.20 -25.43
N PRO A 712 -4.08 0.71 -26.36
CA PRO A 712 -4.76 1.94 -25.99
C PRO A 712 -6.21 1.65 -25.58
N ARG A 713 -6.63 2.26 -24.47
CA ARG A 713 -8.00 2.17 -23.97
C ARG A 713 -8.84 3.28 -24.62
N THR A 714 -9.47 2.95 -25.75
CA THR A 714 -10.19 3.90 -26.61
C THR A 714 -11.72 3.75 -26.55
N ALA A 715 -12.20 2.66 -25.95
CA ALA A 715 -13.60 2.30 -25.87
C ALA A 715 -13.87 1.40 -24.65
N GLU A 716 -15.00 0.70 -24.67
CA GLU A 716 -15.24 -0.45 -23.79
C GLU A 716 -14.25 -1.60 -24.07
N VAL A 717 -13.97 -2.43 -23.06
CA VAL A 717 -12.91 -3.46 -23.12
C VAL A 717 -13.15 -4.48 -24.23
N ASN A 718 -14.42 -4.83 -24.50
CA ASN A 718 -14.80 -5.70 -25.62
C ASN A 718 -14.43 -5.09 -26.97
N ALA A 719 -14.69 -3.79 -27.18
CA ALA A 719 -14.44 -3.09 -28.43
C ALA A 719 -12.93 -2.87 -28.65
N ASP A 720 -12.18 -2.53 -27.59
CA ASP A 720 -10.71 -2.45 -27.64
C ASP A 720 -10.11 -3.84 -27.99
N LEU A 721 -10.58 -4.93 -27.37
CA LEU A 721 -10.16 -6.31 -27.69
C LEU A 721 -10.48 -6.71 -29.14
N ILE A 722 -11.68 -6.41 -29.64
CA ILE A 722 -12.07 -6.66 -31.04
C ILE A 722 -11.16 -5.89 -32.00
N SER A 723 -10.84 -4.63 -31.68
CA SER A 723 -9.91 -3.82 -32.46
C SER A 723 -8.49 -4.39 -32.46
N PHE A 724 -8.01 -4.88 -31.30
CA PHE A 724 -6.74 -5.59 -31.20
C PHE A 724 -6.72 -6.87 -32.05
N PHE A 725 -7.72 -7.76 -31.94
CA PHE A 725 -7.76 -8.97 -32.77
C PHE A 725 -7.85 -8.67 -34.26
N ALA A 726 -8.48 -7.57 -34.66
CA ALA A 726 -8.48 -7.11 -36.04
C ALA A 726 -7.10 -6.61 -36.52
N SER A 727 -6.27 -6.05 -35.62
CA SER A 727 -4.89 -5.63 -35.93
C SER A 727 -3.91 -6.80 -36.14
N CYS A 728 -4.27 -8.02 -35.72
CA CYS A 728 -3.45 -9.22 -35.92
C CYS A 728 -3.83 -10.04 -37.18
N GLN A 729 -4.82 -9.61 -37.96
CA GLN A 729 -5.45 -10.44 -39.02
C GLN A 729 -5.12 -10.05 -40.48
N LEU A 730 -4.57 -8.85 -40.72
CA LEU A 730 -4.32 -8.40 -42.09
C LEU A 730 -3.15 -9.18 -42.70
N GLN A 731 -3.42 -9.97 -43.74
CA GLN A 731 -2.39 -10.58 -44.57
C GLN A 731 -1.70 -9.48 -45.39
N ALA A 732 -0.39 -9.32 -45.21
CA ALA A 732 0.42 -8.53 -46.13
C ALA A 732 0.43 -9.23 -47.51
N LYS A 733 0.15 -8.47 -48.56
CA LYS A 733 0.34 -8.93 -49.96
C LYS A 733 1.67 -8.45 -50.56
N ASP A 734 2.38 -7.58 -49.86
CA ASP A 734 3.59 -6.92 -50.33
C ASP A 734 4.67 -7.00 -49.23
N GLU A 735 5.74 -7.78 -49.46
CA GLU A 735 6.85 -7.96 -48.50
C GLU A 735 7.62 -6.63 -48.26
N GLU A 736 7.63 -5.72 -49.23
CA GLU A 736 8.15 -4.35 -49.05
C GLU A 736 7.27 -3.47 -48.13
N ALA A 737 6.01 -3.83 -47.93
CA ALA A 737 5.14 -3.10 -47.01
C ALA A 737 5.44 -3.46 -45.55
N GLU A 738 5.74 -4.73 -45.23
CA GLU A 738 6.11 -5.16 -43.88
C GLU A 738 7.35 -4.41 -43.36
N ALA A 739 8.41 -4.29 -44.18
CA ALA A 739 9.62 -3.55 -43.83
C ALA A 739 9.39 -2.04 -43.55
N ARG A 740 8.28 -1.47 -44.04
CA ARG A 740 7.85 -0.09 -43.77
C ARG A 740 6.68 0.01 -42.78
N GLN A 741 6.16 -1.11 -42.25
CA GLN A 741 4.97 -1.13 -41.38
C GLN A 741 5.31 -1.00 -39.89
N ASP A 742 6.44 -1.56 -39.43
CA ASP A 742 6.87 -1.56 -38.03
C ASP A 742 7.21 -0.16 -37.44
N GLN A 743 7.40 0.85 -38.29
CA GLN A 743 7.76 2.20 -37.86
C GLN A 743 6.52 3.11 -37.91
N GLU A 744 5.94 3.41 -36.73
CA GLU A 744 4.93 4.47 -36.59
C GLU A 744 5.57 5.85 -36.87
N PHE A 745 6.84 6.02 -36.54
CA PHE A 745 7.63 7.23 -36.76
C PHE A 745 8.92 6.93 -37.53
N ALA A 746 9.34 7.85 -38.39
CA ALA A 746 10.63 7.84 -39.07
C ALA A 746 11.38 9.16 -38.84
N CYS A 747 12.70 9.12 -38.94
CA CYS A 747 13.56 10.30 -38.82
C CYS A 747 14.65 10.22 -39.89
N HIS A 748 14.74 11.26 -40.72
CA HIS A 748 15.63 11.31 -41.87
C HIS A 748 16.58 12.49 -41.74
N ALA A 749 17.88 12.26 -41.96
CA ALA A 749 18.83 13.35 -42.10
C ALA A 749 18.43 14.25 -43.28
N LYS A 750 18.51 15.56 -43.08
CA LYS A 750 18.01 16.53 -44.04
C LYS A 750 18.89 16.62 -45.30
N ASP A 751 18.40 16.11 -46.43
CA ASP A 751 19.03 16.29 -47.74
C ASP A 751 18.61 17.64 -48.34
N GLU A 752 19.56 18.57 -48.51
CA GLU A 752 19.26 19.94 -48.95
C GLU A 752 18.81 20.06 -50.43
N GLY A 753 18.79 18.94 -51.16
CA GLY A 753 18.26 18.83 -52.53
C GLY A 753 17.02 17.94 -52.68
N ALA A 754 16.49 17.35 -51.61
CA ALA A 754 15.33 16.47 -51.70
C ALA A 754 14.03 17.25 -51.97
N ALA A 755 13.10 16.63 -52.70
CA ALA A 755 11.73 17.13 -52.79
C ALA A 755 11.09 17.09 -51.39
N ARG A 756 10.27 18.09 -51.05
CA ARG A 756 9.59 18.15 -49.74
C ARG A 756 8.77 16.86 -49.55
N PRO A 757 8.78 16.24 -48.36
CA PRO A 757 8.05 15.00 -48.13
C PRO A 757 6.53 15.18 -48.33
N ASP A 758 5.91 14.22 -49.01
CA ASP A 758 4.46 14.15 -49.19
C ASP A 758 3.77 13.94 -47.84
N GLY A 759 3.19 14.98 -47.25
CA GLY A 759 2.53 14.87 -45.95
C GLY A 759 2.06 16.21 -45.40
N LEU A 760 1.22 16.15 -44.36
CA LEU A 760 0.76 17.34 -43.65
C LEU A 760 1.88 17.86 -42.73
N GLN A 761 2.36 19.08 -42.98
CA GLN A 761 3.35 19.72 -42.11
C GLN A 761 2.70 20.13 -40.79
N VAL A 762 3.31 19.75 -39.67
CA VAL A 762 2.91 20.10 -38.30
C VAL A 762 4.04 20.81 -37.55
N ASP A 763 3.76 21.26 -36.33
CA ASP A 763 4.72 21.94 -35.45
C ASP A 763 5.66 20.98 -34.70
N ASP A 764 6.49 21.55 -33.81
CA ASP A 764 7.54 20.88 -33.06
C ASP A 764 7.03 19.88 -32.01
N ARG A 765 5.71 19.82 -31.74
CA ARG A 765 5.16 18.82 -30.80
C ARG A 765 5.39 17.39 -31.29
N LEU A 766 5.43 17.19 -32.61
CA LEU A 766 5.75 15.90 -33.22
C LEU A 766 7.21 15.47 -32.92
N LEU A 767 8.16 16.40 -33.03
CA LEU A 767 9.57 16.18 -32.69
C LEU A 767 9.74 15.78 -31.22
N LYS A 768 9.04 16.47 -30.31
CA LYS A 768 9.07 16.18 -28.86
C LYS A 768 8.53 14.79 -28.52
N ILE A 769 7.45 14.36 -29.15
CA ILE A 769 6.88 13.01 -29.00
C ILE A 769 7.87 11.95 -29.52
N TRP A 770 8.43 12.16 -30.72
CA TRP A 770 9.41 11.26 -31.30
C TRP A 770 10.67 11.12 -30.45
N ALA A 771 11.25 12.25 -30.00
CA ALA A 771 12.48 12.25 -29.21
C ALA A 771 12.32 11.50 -27.88
N ASN A 772 11.17 11.66 -27.19
CA ASN A 772 10.89 10.88 -25.99
C ASN A 772 10.88 9.37 -26.25
N ARG A 773 10.26 8.92 -27.35
CA ARG A 773 10.25 7.51 -27.78
C ARG A 773 11.64 7.01 -28.17
N GLN A 774 12.42 7.84 -28.86
CA GLN A 774 13.80 7.51 -29.28
C GLN A 774 14.72 7.37 -28.07
N ILE A 775 14.72 8.34 -27.15
CA ILE A 775 15.46 8.29 -25.88
C ILE A 775 15.08 7.06 -25.05
N ALA A 776 13.79 6.74 -24.94
CA ALA A 776 13.31 5.56 -24.21
C ALA A 776 13.75 4.24 -24.87
N THR A 777 13.96 4.23 -26.19
CA THR A 777 14.49 3.08 -26.93
C THR A 777 16.01 2.96 -26.75
N ASP A 778 16.75 4.07 -26.89
CA ASP A 778 18.22 4.09 -26.80
C ASP A 778 18.73 3.78 -25.39
N MET A 779 18.01 4.24 -24.35
CA MET A 779 18.24 3.84 -22.96
C MET A 779 18.10 2.33 -22.71
N GLN A 780 17.51 1.60 -23.67
CA GLN A 780 17.35 0.15 -23.62
C GLN A 780 18.20 -0.58 -24.65
N MET A 781 19.18 0.08 -25.28
CA MET A 781 20.16 -0.57 -26.14
C MET A 781 21.44 -0.93 -25.34
N PRO A 782 22.05 -2.11 -25.54
CA PRO A 782 23.34 -2.43 -24.91
C PRO A 782 24.44 -1.56 -25.52
N GLY A 783 25.05 -0.66 -24.73
CA GLY A 783 26.17 0.15 -25.23
C GLY A 783 26.63 1.32 -24.36
N GLY A 784 25.73 1.96 -23.60
CA GLY A 784 26.07 3.02 -22.61
C GLY A 784 26.58 4.37 -23.16
N VAL A 785 27.17 4.41 -24.36
CA VAL A 785 27.80 5.61 -24.96
C VAL A 785 26.80 6.73 -25.31
N GLN A 786 25.50 6.42 -25.40
CA GLN A 786 24.48 7.36 -25.90
C GLN A 786 23.85 8.28 -24.82
N LEU A 787 24.03 7.98 -23.52
CA LEU A 787 23.35 8.69 -22.43
C LEU A 787 23.60 10.21 -22.43
N ALA A 788 24.83 10.64 -22.74
CA ALA A 788 25.17 12.06 -22.81
C ALA A 788 24.49 12.79 -23.98
N ALA A 789 24.22 12.09 -25.09
CA ALA A 789 23.48 12.64 -26.23
C ALA A 789 21.99 12.77 -25.90
N CYS A 790 21.37 11.70 -25.36
CA CYS A 790 19.97 11.72 -24.92
C CYS A 790 19.71 12.80 -23.85
N ASN A 791 20.65 13.01 -22.92
CA ASN A 791 20.58 14.09 -21.92
C ASN A 791 20.55 15.49 -22.56
N LEU A 792 21.40 15.71 -23.57
CA LEU A 792 21.47 16.98 -24.28
C LEU A 792 20.19 17.23 -25.11
N GLU A 793 19.73 16.22 -25.84
CA GLU A 793 18.51 16.26 -26.65
C GLU A 793 17.28 16.57 -25.79
N ALA A 794 17.11 15.86 -24.67
CA ALA A 794 15.99 16.08 -23.75
C ALA A 794 15.98 17.50 -23.15
N ALA A 795 17.16 18.04 -22.83
CA ALA A 795 17.30 19.39 -22.32
C ALA A 795 17.07 20.46 -23.41
N GLN A 796 17.53 20.23 -24.64
CA GLN A 796 17.29 21.14 -25.76
C GLN A 796 15.81 21.22 -26.14
N LEU A 797 15.10 20.08 -26.13
CA LEU A 797 13.68 19.99 -26.46
C LEU A 797 12.74 20.32 -25.28
N GLN A 798 13.29 20.53 -24.08
CA GLN A 798 12.57 20.76 -22.81
C GLN A 798 11.52 19.68 -22.54
N ILE A 799 11.89 18.40 -22.68
CA ILE A 799 11.01 17.26 -22.42
C ILE A 799 11.38 16.51 -21.13
N VAL A 800 10.36 16.07 -20.38
CA VAL A 800 10.55 15.06 -19.31
C VAL A 800 10.56 13.67 -19.95
N SER A 801 11.63 12.93 -19.74
CA SER A 801 11.94 11.64 -20.38
C SER A 801 12.57 10.68 -19.36
N PRO A 802 12.99 9.46 -19.74
CA PRO A 802 13.71 8.56 -18.84
C PRO A 802 15.03 9.14 -18.29
N VAL A 803 15.67 10.07 -19.01
CA VAL A 803 16.99 10.62 -18.66
C VAL A 803 16.93 12.05 -18.10
N SER A 804 15.79 12.71 -18.20
CA SER A 804 15.59 14.11 -17.81
C SER A 804 14.45 14.26 -16.81
N SER A 805 14.45 15.35 -16.06
CA SER A 805 13.35 15.72 -15.16
C SER A 805 13.23 17.23 -15.07
N ALA A 806 12.00 17.71 -14.89
CA ALA A 806 11.72 19.12 -14.71
C ALA A 806 11.70 19.45 -13.21
N VAL A 807 12.51 20.41 -12.79
CA VAL A 807 12.60 20.84 -11.38
C VAL A 807 12.42 22.36 -11.25
N VAL A 808 11.62 22.78 -10.27
CA VAL A 808 11.55 24.18 -9.81
C VAL A 808 12.47 24.33 -8.62
N VAL A 809 13.38 25.30 -8.65
CA VAL A 809 14.23 25.65 -7.51
C VAL A 809 14.17 27.17 -7.32
N GLN A 810 13.63 27.61 -6.18
CA GLN A 810 13.66 29.01 -5.78
C GLN A 810 15.11 29.43 -5.43
N THR A 811 15.78 30.00 -6.41
CA THR A 811 17.00 30.79 -6.24
C THR A 811 16.59 32.24 -5.97
N GLU A 812 16.99 32.78 -4.82
CA GLU A 812 16.84 34.22 -4.52
C GLU A 812 17.82 35.09 -5.32
N THR A 813 18.66 34.46 -6.15
CA THR A 813 19.66 35.11 -6.99
C THR A 813 19.12 35.31 -8.40
N ALA A 814 18.68 36.53 -8.71
CA ALA A 814 18.53 36.98 -10.09
C ALA A 814 19.92 37.21 -10.72
N MET A 815 20.63 36.12 -11.05
CA MET A 815 21.85 36.04 -11.87
C MET A 815 22.08 34.55 -12.18
N ALA A 816 22.27 34.08 -13.41
CA ALA A 816 22.43 34.77 -14.68
C ALA A 816 21.70 34.01 -15.82
N ALA A 817 21.60 34.61 -17.00
CA ALA A 817 21.16 33.93 -18.22
C ALA A 817 22.00 32.66 -18.50
N PRO A 818 21.46 31.64 -19.19
CA PRO A 818 22.23 30.45 -19.56
C PRO A 818 23.50 30.85 -20.31
N VAL A 819 24.65 30.36 -19.83
CA VAL A 819 25.94 30.59 -20.48
C VAL A 819 25.88 30.01 -21.90
N PRO A 820 26.20 30.78 -22.95
CA PRO A 820 26.20 30.28 -24.32
C PRO A 820 27.11 29.06 -24.47
N VAL A 821 26.61 28.03 -25.15
CA VAL A 821 27.28 26.71 -25.35
C VAL A 821 28.64 26.81 -26.06
N GLN A 822 28.98 27.97 -26.64
CA GLN A 822 30.24 28.25 -27.32
C GLN A 822 31.49 27.94 -26.47
N SER A 823 31.48 28.16 -25.15
CA SER A 823 32.66 27.90 -24.31
C SER A 823 33.00 26.40 -24.11
N LEU A 824 32.15 25.49 -24.59
CA LEU A 824 32.40 24.04 -24.64
C LEU A 824 32.73 23.53 -26.06
N ALA A 825 32.53 24.34 -27.10
CA ALA A 825 32.91 23.99 -28.48
C ALA A 825 34.44 24.04 -28.65
N ASP A 826 35.08 25.14 -28.23
CA ASP A 826 36.53 25.37 -28.39
C ASP A 826 37.43 24.33 -27.67
N LYS A 827 36.88 23.60 -26.69
CA LYS A 827 37.55 22.47 -26.01
C LYS A 827 37.25 21.11 -26.62
N LYS A 828 36.23 20.99 -27.47
CA LYS A 828 35.80 19.73 -28.08
C LYS A 828 36.68 19.38 -29.27
N ASP A 829 37.00 20.37 -30.11
CA ASP A 829 37.75 20.17 -31.35
C ASP A 829 39.15 19.59 -31.10
N ASN A 830 39.88 20.14 -30.12
CA ASN A 830 41.21 19.66 -29.74
C ASN A 830 41.24 18.23 -29.16
N ILE A 831 40.12 17.69 -28.65
CA ILE A 831 40.06 16.34 -28.08
C ILE A 831 39.60 15.33 -29.14
N VAL A 832 38.66 15.73 -30.01
CA VAL A 832 38.15 14.90 -31.11
C VAL A 832 39.21 14.72 -32.20
N GLU A 833 39.96 15.77 -32.55
CA GLU A 833 41.02 15.68 -33.56
C GLU A 833 42.18 14.76 -33.09
N ASP A 834 42.52 14.79 -31.80
CA ASP A 834 43.57 13.95 -31.22
C ASP A 834 43.13 12.47 -31.09
N ALA A 835 41.84 12.23 -30.81
CA ALA A 835 41.24 10.90 -30.83
C ALA A 835 41.18 10.30 -32.26
N LEU A 836 40.81 11.11 -33.26
CA LEU A 836 40.78 10.70 -34.67
C LEU A 836 42.19 10.40 -35.21
N LYS A 837 43.20 11.21 -34.85
CA LYS A 837 44.61 10.93 -35.21
C LYS A 837 45.09 9.60 -34.63
N ARG A 838 44.76 9.28 -33.37
CA ARG A 838 45.11 7.99 -32.73
C ARG A 838 44.38 6.80 -33.37
N ALA A 839 43.10 6.95 -33.70
CA ALA A 839 42.31 5.92 -34.38
C ALA A 839 42.85 5.62 -35.80
N GLY A 840 43.28 6.64 -36.55
CA GLY A 840 43.91 6.50 -37.87
C GLY A 840 45.22 5.70 -37.83
N THR A 841 46.05 5.90 -36.81
CA THR A 841 47.29 5.10 -36.63
C THR A 841 47.01 3.62 -36.36
N LEU A 842 46.05 3.28 -35.47
CA LEU A 842 45.72 1.86 -35.21
C LEU A 842 45.10 1.15 -36.43
N ALA A 843 44.34 1.86 -37.27
CA ALA A 843 43.81 1.29 -38.51
C ALA A 843 44.94 0.97 -39.52
N SER A 844 45.96 1.84 -39.60
CA SER A 844 47.12 1.66 -40.50
C SER A 844 47.97 0.43 -40.18
N GLU A 845 48.20 0.13 -38.89
CA GLU A 845 48.97 -1.06 -38.49
C GLU A 845 48.17 -2.35 -38.74
N LYS A 846 46.87 -2.35 -38.45
CA LYS A 846 46.03 -3.56 -38.59
C LYS A 846 45.87 -3.97 -40.07
N VAL A 847 45.76 -3.02 -40.99
CA VAL A 847 45.69 -3.31 -42.44
C VAL A 847 47.01 -3.89 -42.98
N LYS A 848 48.18 -3.48 -42.45
CA LYS A 848 49.46 -4.09 -42.82
C LYS A 848 49.61 -5.54 -42.36
N SER A 849 49.00 -5.91 -41.23
CA SER A 849 49.05 -7.30 -40.73
C SER A 849 48.14 -8.28 -41.51
N LEU A 850 47.07 -7.78 -42.15
CA LEU A 850 46.07 -8.59 -42.86
C LEU A 850 46.43 -8.87 -44.33
N ALA A 851 47.40 -8.15 -44.91
CA ALA A 851 47.77 -8.28 -46.33
C ALA A 851 48.85 -9.36 -46.62
N MET A 852 49.22 -10.20 -45.64
CA MET A 852 50.31 -11.18 -45.76
C MET A 852 49.88 -12.66 -45.73
N MET A 853 48.57 -12.95 -45.73
CA MET A 853 48.04 -14.32 -45.71
C MET A 853 46.97 -14.53 -46.78
N ASP A 854 47.40 -14.66 -48.05
CA ASP A 854 46.65 -15.47 -49.04
C ASP A 854 47.51 -15.80 -50.28
N ALA A 855 47.88 -17.09 -50.44
CA ALA A 855 48.27 -17.71 -51.70
C ALA A 855 48.12 -19.25 -51.60
N PRO A 856 47.67 -19.98 -52.65
CA PRO A 856 46.94 -21.25 -52.43
C PRO A 856 47.58 -22.52 -53.04
N SER A 857 47.34 -23.71 -52.45
CA SER A 857 47.41 -24.99 -53.19
C SER A 857 46.75 -26.22 -52.54
N ARG A 858 45.61 -26.65 -53.13
CA ARG A 858 45.23 -28.01 -53.61
C ARG A 858 45.18 -29.28 -52.70
N SER A 859 44.26 -30.18 -53.15
CA SER A 859 44.11 -31.65 -52.90
C SER A 859 43.60 -32.07 -51.52
N ALA A 860 42.39 -32.68 -51.43
CA ALA A 860 42.11 -34.13 -51.54
C ALA A 860 42.28 -34.85 -50.17
N GLU A 861 41.48 -35.83 -49.72
CA GLU A 861 40.33 -36.57 -50.27
C GLU A 861 39.59 -37.32 -49.11
N PHE A 862 38.38 -37.83 -49.37
CA PHE A 862 37.70 -38.99 -48.74
C PHE A 862 37.33 -39.10 -47.21
N PHE A 863 36.01 -39.20 -46.99
CA PHE A 863 35.24 -40.20 -46.19
C PHE A 863 35.41 -40.38 -44.65
N ASP A 864 34.40 -39.88 -43.93
CA ASP A 864 33.28 -40.66 -43.33
C ASP A 864 33.34 -41.22 -41.88
N THR A 865 32.13 -41.44 -41.34
CA THR A 865 31.70 -42.21 -40.16
C THR A 865 31.88 -41.64 -38.75
N ALA A 866 30.74 -41.18 -38.21
CA ALA A 866 30.37 -41.30 -36.79
C ALA A 866 30.21 -42.80 -36.39
N PRO A 867 30.12 -43.21 -35.10
CA PRO A 867 29.07 -42.74 -34.18
C PRO A 867 29.45 -42.57 -32.70
N ALA A 868 28.50 -42.02 -31.94
CA ALA A 868 28.42 -41.97 -30.48
C ALA A 868 27.95 -43.36 -29.90
N PRO A 869 27.52 -43.52 -28.63
CA PRO A 869 27.50 -42.59 -27.48
C PRO A 869 27.96 -43.21 -26.13
N ALA A 870 27.77 -42.46 -25.03
CA ALA A 870 27.14 -42.89 -23.77
C ALA A 870 27.90 -42.63 -22.44
N THR A 871 27.21 -41.86 -21.57
CA THR A 871 27.02 -42.05 -20.12
C THR A 871 28.12 -41.79 -19.08
N SER A 872 27.63 -41.20 -17.97
CA SER A 872 28.05 -41.28 -16.56
C SER A 872 28.88 -40.12 -15.95
N MET A 873 28.28 -39.53 -14.90
CA MET A 873 28.90 -38.69 -13.86
C MET A 873 29.54 -39.58 -12.77
N PRO A 874 30.05 -39.09 -11.61
CA PRO A 874 30.47 -37.73 -11.18
C PRO A 874 31.89 -37.68 -10.56
N GLY A 875 32.39 -36.51 -10.11
CA GLY A 875 33.50 -36.45 -9.14
C GLY A 875 34.31 -35.14 -9.04
N TYR A 876 34.19 -34.45 -7.89
CA TYR A 876 35.13 -33.42 -7.37
C TYR A 876 36.44 -34.06 -6.83
N PRO A 877 37.44 -33.29 -6.32
CA PRO A 877 37.98 -31.96 -6.70
C PRO A 877 39.53 -31.99 -6.87
N GLY A 878 40.15 -30.86 -7.28
CA GLY A 878 41.63 -30.72 -7.29
C GLY A 878 42.10 -29.27 -7.10
N VAL A 879 43.07 -29.07 -6.19
CA VAL A 879 43.72 -27.79 -5.82
C VAL A 879 45.24 -27.93 -6.04
N LEU A 880 45.98 -26.80 -6.12
CA LEU A 880 47.43 -26.61 -6.38
C LEU A 880 47.79 -26.54 -7.87
N GLY A 881 48.73 -25.70 -8.33
CA GLY A 881 49.55 -24.64 -7.72
C GLY A 881 50.25 -23.82 -8.84
N ALA A 882 50.45 -22.50 -8.73
CA ALA A 882 51.63 -21.82 -8.15
C ALA A 882 52.83 -21.62 -9.14
N THR A 883 53.64 -20.57 -8.91
CA THR A 883 54.93 -20.18 -9.57
C THR A 883 54.81 -19.59 -11.01
N ASN A 884 55.53 -18.57 -11.51
CA ASN A 884 56.55 -17.57 -11.06
C ASN A 884 56.51 -16.32 -12.02
N GLY A 885 57.21 -15.18 -11.85
CA GLY A 885 57.99 -14.65 -10.72
C GLY A 885 59.11 -13.62 -11.06
N THR A 886 58.83 -12.30 -10.99
CA THR A 886 59.79 -11.13 -10.91
C THR A 886 60.78 -10.83 -12.07
N PRO A 887 61.48 -9.65 -12.15
CA PRO A 887 61.57 -8.49 -11.23
C PRO A 887 61.34 -7.06 -11.84
N SER A 888 61.49 -6.05 -10.95
CA SER A 888 61.30 -4.58 -11.08
C SER A 888 62.49 -3.83 -11.79
N PRO A 889 62.49 -2.47 -11.98
CA PRO A 889 62.59 -1.48 -10.90
C PRO A 889 61.73 -0.19 -11.02
N ALA A 890 61.59 0.55 -9.90
CA ALA A 890 61.08 1.92 -9.79
C ALA A 890 62.24 2.95 -9.62
N PRO A 891 61.93 4.27 -9.61
CA PRO A 891 62.15 5.08 -8.39
C PRO A 891 61.00 6.09 -8.11
N GLU A 892 60.48 6.15 -6.88
CA GLU A 892 60.82 7.13 -5.80
C GLU A 892 60.50 8.62 -6.07
N SER A 893 59.56 9.21 -5.30
CA SER A 893 59.92 10.10 -4.16
C SER A 893 58.70 10.83 -3.53
N PHE A 894 58.82 11.15 -2.23
CA PHE A 894 57.93 12.00 -1.38
C PHE A 894 56.43 11.63 -1.33
N GLU A 895 55.86 11.07 -0.25
CA GLU A 895 56.16 11.20 1.19
C GLU A 895 56.00 12.64 1.76
N GLN A 896 54.83 13.26 1.53
CA GLN A 896 54.47 14.48 2.28
C GLN A 896 52.96 14.70 2.58
N GLU A 897 52.16 13.63 2.75
CA GLU A 897 50.74 13.81 3.14
C GLU A 897 50.23 12.87 4.27
N GLN A 898 51.08 11.99 4.80
CA GLN A 898 50.70 11.00 5.83
C GLN A 898 50.57 11.55 7.27
N LYS A 899 50.32 12.86 7.43
CA LYS A 899 50.06 13.52 8.72
C LYS A 899 48.79 14.39 8.76
N ARG A 900 47.92 14.31 7.75
CA ARG A 900 46.63 15.03 7.73
C ARG A 900 45.38 14.15 7.78
N ALA A 901 45.50 12.84 7.62
CA ALA A 901 44.40 11.88 7.65
C ALA A 901 44.15 11.30 9.06
N GLN A 902 43.88 12.15 10.05
CA GLN A 902 43.49 11.69 11.41
C GLN A 902 42.29 12.44 12.02
N ASN A 903 41.60 13.28 11.23
CA ASN A 903 40.31 13.90 11.57
C ASN A 903 39.44 13.98 10.30
N GLU A 904 38.62 12.95 10.07
CA GLU A 904 37.30 12.94 9.40
C GLU A 904 36.95 11.51 8.97
N VAL A 905 36.16 10.81 9.80
CA VAL A 905 35.61 9.49 9.49
C VAL A 905 34.12 9.48 9.85
N ILE A 906 33.26 9.81 8.89
CA ILE A 906 31.84 9.41 8.89
C ILE A 906 31.41 9.06 7.46
N GLY A 907 31.00 7.80 7.26
CA GLY A 907 29.84 7.50 6.41
C GLY A 907 30.02 7.33 4.89
N ALA A 908 30.96 6.50 4.44
CA ALA A 908 30.84 5.87 3.11
C ALA A 908 30.12 4.51 3.22
N ILE A 909 29.21 4.25 2.29
CA ILE A 909 28.26 3.12 2.31
C ILE A 909 28.94 1.81 1.88
N ASN A 910 28.77 0.73 2.66
CA ASN A 910 29.26 -0.61 2.32
C ASN A 910 28.13 -1.53 1.86
N THR A 911 28.07 -1.78 0.56
CA THR A 911 27.16 -2.72 -0.09
C THR A 911 27.78 -4.12 -0.16
N ALA A 912 27.59 -4.96 0.86
CA ALA A 912 27.78 -6.44 0.77
C ALA A 912 27.38 -7.15 2.07
N GLY A 913 26.20 -7.78 2.11
CA GLY A 913 25.76 -8.60 3.24
C GLY A 913 26.23 -10.06 3.14
N THR A 914 27.47 -10.37 3.48
CA THR A 914 27.89 -11.78 3.70
C THR A 914 27.25 -12.34 4.96
N VAL A 915 26.28 -13.24 4.79
CA VAL A 915 25.66 -13.98 5.90
C VAL A 915 26.66 -14.98 6.50
N ARG A 916 26.93 -14.88 7.81
CA ARG A 916 27.56 -15.98 8.56
C ARG A 916 26.49 -17.02 8.89
N PRO A 917 26.70 -18.32 8.62
CA PRO A 917 25.80 -19.36 9.07
C PRO A 917 25.91 -19.54 10.59
N VAL A 918 24.82 -19.30 11.31
CA VAL A 918 24.66 -19.81 12.68
C VAL A 918 24.20 -21.26 12.56
N SER A 919 24.91 -22.18 13.22
CA SER A 919 24.61 -23.61 13.17
C SER A 919 23.18 -23.92 13.63
N PRO A 920 22.50 -24.93 13.03
CA PRO A 920 21.10 -25.20 13.31
C PRO A 920 20.90 -25.74 14.74
N VAL A 921 19.99 -25.12 15.48
CA VAL A 921 19.31 -25.80 16.59
C VAL A 921 18.40 -26.88 16.00
N SER A 922 18.37 -28.06 16.63
CA SER A 922 17.68 -29.25 16.15
C SER A 922 16.20 -29.02 15.79
N PRO A 923 15.66 -29.75 14.79
CA PRO A 923 14.29 -29.53 14.31
C PRO A 923 13.26 -29.87 15.39
N VAL A 924 12.41 -28.90 15.72
CA VAL A 924 11.17 -29.17 16.45
C VAL A 924 10.16 -29.76 15.47
N SER A 925 9.56 -30.88 15.86
CA SER A 925 8.55 -31.64 15.11
C SER A 925 7.33 -30.81 14.71
N PRO A 926 6.61 -31.17 13.62
CA PRO A 926 5.54 -30.34 13.05
C PRO A 926 4.44 -30.02 14.05
N VAL A 927 4.02 -28.75 14.02
CA VAL A 927 2.90 -28.24 14.82
C VAL A 927 1.59 -28.77 14.23
N SER A 928 1.22 -29.96 14.67
CA SER A 928 -0.13 -30.49 14.53
C SER A 928 -1.12 -29.65 15.35
N SER A 929 -2.41 -30.04 15.34
CA SER A 929 -3.54 -29.41 16.05
C SER A 929 -3.37 -29.17 17.56
N TRP A 930 -2.23 -29.56 18.12
CA TRP A 930 -1.77 -29.28 19.47
C TRP A 930 -1.43 -27.83 19.77
N SER A 931 -1.17 -26.93 18.82
CA SER A 931 -0.90 -25.50 19.14
C SER A 931 -2.15 -24.77 19.63
N LEU A 932 -3.26 -24.88 18.88
CA LEU A 932 -4.59 -24.41 19.31
C LEU A 932 -5.00 -25.07 20.64
N LEU A 933 -4.71 -26.37 20.78
CA LEU A 933 -4.91 -27.06 22.06
C LEU A 933 -3.97 -26.53 23.15
N SER A 934 -2.74 -26.13 22.85
CA SER A 934 -1.77 -25.62 23.83
C SER A 934 -2.12 -24.22 24.33
N GLY A 935 -2.68 -23.36 23.47
CA GLY A 935 -3.24 -22.07 23.88
C GLY A 935 -4.47 -22.26 24.76
N LEU A 936 -5.41 -23.13 24.35
CA LEU A 936 -6.57 -23.51 25.17
C LEU A 936 -6.17 -24.20 26.48
N VAL A 937 -5.14 -25.04 26.47
CA VAL A 937 -4.59 -25.72 27.66
C VAL A 937 -3.83 -24.74 28.53
N GLN A 938 -3.10 -23.74 28.00
CA GLN A 938 -2.52 -22.67 28.82
C GLN A 938 -3.62 -21.80 29.45
N ILE A 939 -4.67 -21.46 28.72
CA ILE A 939 -5.83 -20.74 29.26
C ILE A 939 -6.54 -21.58 30.34
N LEU A 940 -6.79 -22.87 30.09
CA LEU A 940 -7.35 -23.80 31.07
C LEU A 940 -6.40 -24.03 32.26
N PHE A 941 -5.09 -24.04 32.06
CA PHE A 941 -4.08 -24.20 33.11
C PHE A 941 -3.98 -22.93 33.96
N VAL A 942 -4.16 -21.73 33.37
CA VAL A 942 -4.29 -20.46 34.09
C VAL A 942 -5.61 -20.39 34.86
N ILE A 943 -6.72 -20.86 34.29
CA ILE A 943 -8.02 -20.97 34.99
C ILE A 943 -7.91 -21.97 36.16
N CYS A 944 -7.28 -23.13 35.93
CA CYS A 944 -7.04 -24.15 36.96
C CYS A 944 -6.01 -23.68 38.00
N ALA A 945 -4.99 -22.92 37.64
CA ALA A 945 -4.02 -22.32 38.56
C ALA A 945 -4.66 -21.20 39.39
N GLY A 946 -5.53 -20.37 38.80
CA GLY A 946 -6.39 -19.42 39.52
C GLY A 946 -7.34 -20.13 40.48
N GLY A 947 -7.93 -21.24 40.06
CA GLY A 947 -8.72 -22.13 40.92
C GLY A 947 -7.90 -22.75 42.06
N ALA A 948 -6.70 -23.24 41.78
CA ALA A 948 -5.77 -23.80 42.77
C ALA A 948 -5.28 -22.74 43.75
N PHE A 949 -5.00 -21.52 43.28
CA PHE A 949 -4.66 -20.36 44.11
C PHE A 949 -5.84 -19.96 45.00
N LEU A 950 -7.07 -19.91 44.47
CA LEU A 950 -8.29 -19.71 45.26
C LEU A 950 -8.50 -20.81 46.31
N ILE A 951 -8.21 -22.08 45.98
CA ILE A 951 -8.27 -23.22 46.93
C ILE A 951 -7.16 -23.12 47.98
N ALA A 952 -5.95 -22.69 47.61
CA ALA A 952 -4.83 -22.47 48.53
C ALA A 952 -5.13 -21.32 49.50
N CYS A 953 -5.61 -20.17 49.01
CA CYS A 953 -6.10 -19.07 49.83
C CYS A 953 -7.27 -19.49 50.73
N LYS A 954 -8.19 -20.33 50.24
CA LYS A 954 -9.30 -20.88 51.05
C LYS A 954 -8.77 -21.79 52.17
N ARG A 955 -7.78 -22.66 51.91
CA ARG A 955 -7.13 -23.51 52.93
C ARG A 955 -6.33 -22.70 53.94
N ALA A 956 -5.57 -21.69 53.51
CA ALA A 956 -4.82 -20.79 54.40
C ALA A 956 -5.73 -20.01 55.35
N LEU A 957 -6.87 -19.50 54.85
CA LEU A 957 -7.88 -18.81 55.66
C LEU A 957 -8.60 -19.75 56.66
N PHE A 958 -8.81 -21.03 56.30
CA PHE A 958 -9.43 -21.99 57.22
C PHE A 958 -8.47 -22.47 58.34
N LYS A 959 -7.17 -22.57 58.07
CA LYS A 959 -6.19 -23.00 59.09
C LYS A 959 -6.10 -21.99 60.25
N LYS A 960 -6.05 -20.69 59.93
CA LYS A 960 -6.00 -19.62 60.93
C LYS A 960 -7.23 -19.55 61.84
N ASN A 961 -8.39 -20.02 61.39
CA ASN A 961 -9.63 -19.98 62.16
C ASN A 961 -9.82 -21.16 63.13
N LYS A 962 -8.88 -22.12 63.17
CA LYS A 962 -8.93 -23.30 64.06
C LYS A 962 -7.95 -23.19 65.25
N ASP A 963 -6.95 -22.32 65.14
CA ASP A 963 -5.93 -22.12 66.18
C ASP A 963 -6.38 -21.07 67.23
N ASP A 964 -7.35 -20.20 66.91
CA ASP A 964 -7.89 -19.14 67.79
C ASP A 964 -9.01 -19.60 68.76
N SER A 965 -9.42 -20.88 68.75
CA SER A 965 -10.59 -21.36 69.52
C SER A 965 -10.25 -22.33 70.67
N GLY A 966 -9.07 -22.19 71.29
CA GLY A 966 -8.56 -23.17 72.25
C GLY A 966 -7.67 -22.63 73.36
N LYS A 967 -8.19 -21.73 74.21
CA LYS A 967 -7.76 -21.49 75.62
C LYS A 967 -8.53 -20.34 76.27
N SER A 968 -9.38 -20.63 77.25
CA SER A 968 -9.40 -20.01 78.60
C SER A 968 -10.71 -20.32 79.35
N ASP A 969 -10.74 -21.44 80.08
CA ASP A 969 -11.49 -21.54 81.33
C ASP A 969 -10.45 -21.53 82.46
N GLY A 970 -10.69 -20.76 83.53
CA GLY A 970 -9.85 -20.74 84.73
C GLY A 970 -9.56 -19.35 85.31
N THR A 971 -10.22 -19.07 86.45
CA THR A 971 -10.08 -17.91 87.37
C THR A 971 -10.31 -16.51 86.79
#